data_AF-A0A4U0NYX9-F1
#
_entry.id   AF-A0A4U0NYX9-F1
#
_cell.length_a   1.000
_cell.length_b   1.000
_cell.length_c   1.000
_cell.angle_alpha   90.00
_cell.angle_beta   90.00
_cell.angle_gamma   90.00
#
_symmetry.space_group_name_H-M   'P 1'
#
loop_
_entity.id
_entity.type
_entity.pdbx_description
1 polymer ?
#
loop_
_entity_poly.entity_id
_entity_poly.type
_entity_poly.pdbx_seq_one_letter_code
_entity_poly.pdbx_strand_id
1 'polypeptide(L)'
;MKTHIFTWSIALASVLTLFLHSCQKNLLSLTDEEENRSFMAVFRQQANTGKSGDPLASQVVNTNDMYLVWNGINGAAGYRLKMKVQSGSWDIPTDILWDTIVGPDVLKLTKIDLQYSTKHNFAIQTLSPKGEAYHSKWYGLGDGAHNDDRAEWDMGERTGIPDVVSVSNVTETSMRVWFDLKVYNPDPAVLNPSFQHENDQFLLDEILVQPASVNRELESKSVKLTPTDLTNGYVDIGGLSSNALYVVNGLNNKVGRYWDRLYNTSMVRMRGQVGEPILIPHIVDNENTWAQQNNASRLDTILNNFLFDNTLAEGTIYMLEAGKKYYLGSNVVLAKGLTLRSTLPGTKPIVYMGLGYNETNNGSLAYNFQLGRPAQAGEIGSITVGDVIFDDISFELPLAVNFFNQSLHPGKAITGNYFINQHSASMPFTCSRLETRNCNFQGMVRSWFRTQGTNRQVIENIIVDNCLFHDAGMYDTNGRGYPLITGAAASVSTNIFNNVVIKNNSFIGISWDQLVRETANLAWAPSVVWNVTIENNTFLNAFSVSNGRFLIQHQNPPANSSYTVKKNLFISVKAANDDRQFFQSGMDFRTYRSGLKFDVADNYATASKSANGTVTYYSSAEIMNNQPFSHNSRGAGANGGSLNVGGLEATRVITGPTPIAPENLMVDPYPRGRKVGANWETNAHIYNINGLRYKNTPEVQNHPIYTKGIGDPRWR
;
A
#
# COMPACT_ATOMS: atom_id res chain seq x y z
N MET A 1 -63.20 28.17 44.01
CA MET A 1 -62.30 28.89 43.07
C MET A 1 -60.94 29.26 43.65
N LYS A 2 -60.74 29.38 44.97
CA LYS A 2 -59.42 29.72 45.58
C LYS A 2 -58.44 28.55 45.73
N THR A 3 -58.90 27.30 45.67
CA THR A 3 -58.06 26.09 45.85
C THR A 3 -57.40 25.57 44.58
N HIS A 4 -57.93 25.90 43.39
CA HIS A 4 -57.34 25.50 42.11
C HIS A 4 -56.26 26.48 41.59
N ILE A 5 -56.28 27.75 41.98
CA ILE A 5 -55.26 28.72 41.56
C ILE A 5 -53.95 28.50 42.35
N PHE A 6 -54.04 28.05 43.60
CA PHE A 6 -52.85 27.83 44.45
C PHE A 6 -52.05 26.58 44.05
N THR A 7 -52.72 25.52 43.58
CA THR A 7 -52.07 24.28 43.11
C THR A 7 -51.39 24.47 41.75
N TRP A 8 -51.95 25.29 40.86
CA TRP A 8 -51.31 25.63 39.59
C TRP A 8 -50.11 26.56 39.75
N SER A 9 -50.13 27.51 40.70
CA SER A 9 -48.98 28.38 40.98
C SER A 9 -47.79 27.62 41.60
N ILE A 10 -48.04 26.58 42.40
CA ILE A 10 -46.97 25.73 42.97
C ILE A 10 -46.41 24.76 41.92
N ALA A 11 -47.25 24.23 41.01
CA ALA A 11 -46.79 23.41 39.89
C ALA A 11 -45.99 24.22 38.85
N LEU A 12 -46.37 25.47 38.58
CA LEU A 12 -45.62 26.34 37.66
C LEU A 12 -44.28 26.80 38.26
N ALA A 13 -44.23 27.06 39.57
CA ALA A 13 -42.98 27.42 40.26
C ALA A 13 -41.99 26.24 40.37
N SER A 14 -42.49 25.01 40.51
CA SER A 14 -41.66 23.79 40.52
C SER A 14 -41.17 23.37 39.13
N VAL A 15 -41.94 23.67 38.07
CA VAL A 15 -41.48 23.54 36.68
C VAL A 15 -40.44 24.61 36.35
N LEU A 16 -40.59 25.86 36.83
CA LEU A 16 -39.60 26.93 36.62
C LEU A 16 -38.26 26.65 37.33
N THR A 17 -38.26 26.04 38.52
CA THR A 17 -37.02 25.64 39.21
C THR A 17 -36.34 24.42 38.60
N LEU A 18 -37.09 23.52 37.94
CA LEU A 18 -36.53 22.40 37.15
C LEU A 18 -35.93 22.86 35.81
N PHE A 19 -36.51 23.89 35.16
CA PHE A 19 -35.91 24.51 33.96
C PHE A 19 -34.69 25.40 34.28
N LEU A 20 -34.62 25.99 35.48
CA LEU A 20 -33.43 26.74 35.92
C LEU A 20 -32.28 25.83 36.40
N HIS A 21 -32.57 24.61 36.89
CA HIS A 21 -31.53 23.61 37.19
C HIS A 21 -31.04 22.83 35.97
N SER A 22 -31.83 22.69 34.90
CA SER A 22 -31.36 22.07 33.65
C SER A 22 -30.50 23.02 32.79
N CYS A 23 -30.52 24.33 33.10
CA CYS A 23 -29.64 25.34 32.52
C CYS A 23 -28.43 25.70 33.40
N GLN A 24 -28.19 24.98 34.50
CA GLN A 24 -26.82 24.86 34.98
C GLN A 24 -26.18 23.78 34.13
N LYS A 25 -25.54 24.19 33.01
CA LYS A 25 -24.33 23.47 32.61
C LYS A 25 -23.56 23.27 33.91
N ASN A 26 -23.19 22.04 34.26
CA ASN A 26 -22.05 21.85 35.13
C ASN A 26 -20.97 22.75 34.52
N LEU A 27 -20.75 23.92 35.11
CA LEU A 27 -19.59 24.73 34.84
C LEU A 27 -18.49 23.79 35.29
N LEU A 28 -17.91 23.07 34.33
CA LEU A 28 -16.65 22.40 34.52
C LEU A 28 -15.79 23.52 35.11
N SER A 29 -15.52 23.43 36.41
CA SER A 29 -14.59 24.34 37.05
C SER A 29 -13.28 24.06 36.35
N LEU A 30 -12.93 24.93 35.41
CA LEU A 30 -11.65 24.87 34.74
C LEU A 30 -10.61 24.87 35.86
N THR A 31 -9.65 23.95 35.76
CA THR A 31 -8.48 24.02 36.62
C THR A 31 -7.80 25.38 36.44
N ASP A 32 -7.05 25.84 37.45
CA ASP A 32 -6.27 27.08 37.34
C ASP A 32 -5.38 27.09 36.08
N GLU A 33 -4.86 25.91 35.71
CA GLU A 33 -4.08 25.71 34.49
C GLU A 33 -4.90 25.96 33.22
N GLU A 34 -6.13 25.44 33.16
CA GLU A 34 -7.02 25.60 31.99
C GLU A 34 -7.56 27.02 31.87
N GLU A 35 -7.86 27.68 32.98
CA GLU A 35 -8.34 29.07 33.00
C GLU A 35 -7.22 30.05 32.58
N ASN A 36 -5.98 29.78 32.99
CA ASN A 36 -4.84 30.66 32.74
C ASN A 36 -3.96 30.21 31.56
N ARG A 37 -4.37 29.20 30.80
CA ARG A 37 -3.61 28.68 29.66
C ARG A 37 -3.49 29.74 28.56
N SER A 38 -2.29 29.89 28.01
CA SER A 38 -2.08 30.75 26.84
C SER A 38 -2.83 30.23 25.61
N PHE A 39 -3.33 31.16 24.79
CA PHE A 39 -3.91 30.82 23.50
C PHE A 39 -2.86 30.18 22.57
N MET A 40 -3.31 29.23 21.77
CA MET A 40 -2.46 28.49 20.85
C MET A 40 -2.15 29.33 19.61
N ALA A 41 -0.87 29.57 19.35
CA ALA A 41 -0.42 30.08 18.07
C ALA A 41 -0.61 29.01 16.99
N VAL A 42 -0.97 29.42 15.78
CA VAL A 42 -1.14 28.52 14.64
C VAL A 42 -0.35 29.05 13.44
N PHE A 43 0.27 28.15 12.68
CA PHE A 43 0.91 28.53 11.43
C PHE A 43 -0.15 29.03 10.43
N ARG A 44 0.22 30.01 9.62
CA ARG A 44 -0.64 30.54 8.57
C ARG A 44 -0.64 29.57 7.40
N GLN A 45 -1.78 28.93 7.15
CA GLN A 45 -2.01 28.08 5.99
C GLN A 45 -3.49 28.15 5.60
N GLN A 46 -3.85 27.66 4.41
CA GLN A 46 -5.23 27.74 3.91
C GLN A 46 -6.24 27.15 4.90
N ALA A 47 -5.92 26.01 5.52
CA ALA A 47 -6.79 25.35 6.49
C ALA A 47 -7.17 26.27 7.67
N ASN A 48 -6.25 27.11 8.14
CA ASN A 48 -6.47 27.96 9.32
C ASN A 48 -6.93 29.37 8.98
N THR A 49 -6.57 29.86 7.80
CA THR A 49 -6.87 31.23 7.37
C THR A 49 -8.14 31.33 6.53
N GLY A 50 -8.60 30.21 5.95
CA GLY A 50 -9.70 30.18 4.98
C GLY A 50 -9.38 30.87 3.65
N LYS A 51 -8.13 31.29 3.44
CA LYS A 51 -7.70 32.04 2.25
C LYS A 51 -6.87 31.15 1.34
N SER A 52 -7.41 30.86 0.15
CA SER A 52 -6.63 30.22 -0.91
C SER A 52 -5.57 31.21 -1.43
N GLY A 53 -4.33 30.76 -1.57
CA GLY A 53 -3.23 31.60 -2.06
C GLY A 53 -2.86 32.76 -1.14
N ASP A 54 -2.97 32.60 0.19
CA ASP A 54 -2.52 33.63 1.14
C ASP A 54 -1.03 33.96 0.94
N PRO A 55 -0.68 35.20 0.53
CA PRO A 55 0.71 35.58 0.25
C PRO A 55 1.57 35.65 1.51
N LEU A 56 0.96 35.59 2.69
CA LEU A 56 1.62 35.55 3.99
C LEU A 56 1.57 34.16 4.63
N ALA A 57 1.18 33.13 3.88
CA ALA A 57 1.19 31.76 4.37
C ALA A 57 2.61 31.24 4.59
N SER A 58 2.73 30.32 5.54
CA SER A 58 3.86 29.43 5.63
C SER A 58 3.98 28.63 4.34
N GLN A 59 5.17 28.63 3.75
CA GLN A 59 5.40 27.98 2.45
C GLN A 59 6.85 27.55 2.28
N VAL A 60 7.05 26.59 1.39
CA VAL A 60 8.38 26.22 0.91
C VAL A 60 8.89 27.32 -0.02
N VAL A 61 10.12 27.76 0.21
CA VAL A 61 10.85 28.74 -0.61
C VAL A 61 12.20 28.15 -1.02
N ASN A 62 12.81 28.66 -2.10
CA ASN A 62 14.12 28.19 -2.60
C ASN A 62 14.24 26.65 -2.75
N THR A 63 13.15 25.96 -3.10
CA THR A 63 13.06 24.50 -3.22
C THR A 63 13.08 23.72 -1.90
N ASN A 64 13.95 24.04 -0.93
CA ASN A 64 14.06 23.30 0.34
C ASN A 64 14.27 24.16 1.59
N ASP A 65 13.88 25.43 1.56
CA ASP A 65 13.78 26.24 2.77
C ASP A 65 12.30 26.34 3.19
N MET A 66 12.03 26.32 4.48
CA MET A 66 10.68 26.52 5.01
C MET A 66 10.53 27.92 5.61
N TYR A 67 9.71 28.75 4.98
CA TYR A 67 9.31 30.04 5.52
C TYR A 67 8.05 29.86 6.39
N LEU A 68 8.19 30.00 7.70
CA LEU A 68 7.09 29.85 8.66
C LEU A 68 6.58 31.22 9.11
N VAL A 69 5.27 31.39 9.14
CA VAL A 69 4.59 32.59 9.65
C VAL A 69 3.43 32.18 10.55
N TRP A 70 3.22 32.89 11.64
CA TRP A 70 2.09 32.68 12.55
C TRP A 70 1.54 34.02 13.03
N ASN A 71 0.32 33.98 13.58
CA ASN A 71 -0.26 35.16 14.23
C ASN A 71 0.24 35.24 15.67
N GLY A 72 0.63 36.44 16.10
CA GLY A 72 1.08 36.66 17.46
C GLY A 72 -0.05 36.53 18.49
N ILE A 73 0.28 36.02 19.67
CA ILE A 73 -0.60 35.97 20.83
C ILE A 73 -0.23 37.09 21.78
N ASN A 74 -1.22 37.94 22.09
CA ASN A 74 -1.00 39.06 23.00
C ASN A 74 -0.61 38.56 24.40
N GLY A 75 0.45 39.15 24.97
CA GLY A 75 0.96 38.77 26.29
C GLY A 75 1.77 37.46 26.32
N ALA A 76 2.09 36.86 25.18
CA ALA A 76 3.00 35.71 25.12
C ALA A 76 4.41 36.11 25.60
N ALA A 77 5.11 35.17 26.25
CA ALA A 77 6.54 35.29 26.56
C ALA A 77 7.44 34.91 25.38
N GLY A 78 6.88 34.23 24.37
CA GLY A 78 7.59 33.76 23.19
C GLY A 78 6.88 32.58 22.54
N TYR A 79 7.56 31.94 21.58
CA TYR A 79 7.07 30.75 20.91
C TYR A 79 8.16 29.69 20.85
N ARG A 80 7.79 28.44 21.11
CA ARG A 80 8.65 27.28 20.87
C ARG A 80 8.22 26.59 19.61
N LEU A 81 9.17 26.33 18.72
CA LEU A 81 8.94 25.64 17.45
C LEU A 81 9.67 24.31 17.46
N LYS A 82 9.03 23.28 16.91
CA LYS A 82 9.63 21.97 16.69
C LYS A 82 9.46 21.51 15.24
N MET A 83 10.36 20.65 14.78
CA MET A 83 10.24 19.99 13.47
C MET A 83 10.70 18.54 13.54
N LYS A 84 10.07 17.71 12.71
CA LYS A 84 10.52 16.36 12.36
C LYS A 84 10.24 16.07 10.89
N VAL A 85 10.81 14.99 10.35
CA VAL A 85 10.27 14.40 9.11
C VAL A 85 8.92 13.73 9.40
N GLN A 86 8.07 13.59 8.39
CA GLN A 86 6.71 13.05 8.58
C GLN A 86 6.70 11.69 9.30
N SER A 87 7.68 10.85 9.01
CA SER A 87 7.80 9.50 9.53
C SER A 87 8.41 9.38 10.93
N GLY A 88 8.96 10.47 11.48
CA GLY A 88 9.50 10.51 12.83
C GLY A 88 8.38 10.56 13.88
N SER A 89 8.71 10.33 15.14
CA SER A 89 7.79 10.53 16.28
C SER A 89 8.07 11.83 17.00
N TRP A 90 7.01 12.48 17.51
CA TRP A 90 7.16 13.62 18.41
C TRP A 90 7.64 13.22 19.82
N ASP A 91 7.47 11.95 20.18
CA ASP A 91 7.83 11.39 21.48
C ASP A 91 9.27 10.85 21.54
N ILE A 92 9.94 10.74 20.38
CA ILE A 92 11.32 10.26 20.26
C ILE A 92 12.23 11.48 20.08
N PRO A 93 13.08 11.83 21.07
CA PRO A 93 13.92 13.03 20.99
C PRO A 93 14.84 13.06 19.76
N THR A 94 15.33 11.90 19.31
CA THR A 94 16.22 11.81 18.14
C THR A 94 15.51 12.03 16.80
N ASP A 95 14.18 11.99 16.77
CA ASP A 95 13.39 12.32 15.58
C ASP A 95 13.06 13.82 15.51
N ILE A 96 13.32 14.58 16.59
CA ILE A 96 13.16 16.04 16.62
C ILE A 96 14.40 16.69 16.00
N LEU A 97 14.25 17.17 14.77
CA LEU A 97 15.33 17.73 13.96
C LEU A 97 15.59 19.22 14.19
N TRP A 98 14.64 19.88 14.85
CA TRP A 98 14.74 21.27 15.24
C TRP A 98 13.85 21.52 16.44
N ASP A 99 14.37 22.18 17.47
CA ASP A 99 13.64 22.66 18.63
C ASP A 99 14.24 24.02 19.01
N THR A 100 13.45 25.08 18.92
CA THR A 100 13.95 26.44 19.17
C THR A 100 12.91 27.31 19.83
N ILE A 101 13.36 28.31 20.55
CA ILE A 101 12.52 29.32 21.20
C ILE A 101 12.84 30.68 20.60
N VAL A 102 11.80 31.43 20.26
CA VAL A 102 11.90 32.81 19.79
C VAL A 102 11.10 33.75 20.67
N GLY A 103 11.53 35.01 20.73
CA GLY A 103 10.84 36.05 21.50
C GLY A 103 9.42 36.34 20.96
N PRO A 104 8.59 37.05 21.75
CA PRO A 104 7.18 37.24 21.44
C PRO A 104 6.93 38.13 20.21
N ASP A 105 7.90 38.95 19.84
CA ASP A 105 7.86 39.82 18.66
C ASP A 105 8.26 39.12 17.35
N VAL A 106 8.77 37.89 17.43
CA VAL A 106 9.12 37.09 16.26
C VAL A 106 7.88 36.34 15.80
N LEU A 107 7.33 36.73 14.64
CA LEU A 107 6.12 36.14 14.05
C LEU A 107 6.38 35.42 12.72
N LYS A 108 7.65 35.39 12.30
CA LYS A 108 8.11 34.71 11.10
C LYS A 108 9.52 34.20 11.29
N LEU A 109 9.83 33.05 10.71
CA LEU A 109 11.14 32.42 10.79
C LEU A 109 11.38 31.56 9.55
N THR A 110 12.59 31.60 9.00
CA THR A 110 12.97 30.71 7.90
C THR A 110 13.86 29.61 8.43
N LYS A 111 13.45 28.35 8.29
CA LYS A 111 14.31 27.21 8.50
C LYS A 111 14.93 26.83 7.16
N ILE A 112 16.21 27.10 7.01
CA ILE A 112 16.95 26.83 5.78
C ILE A 112 17.48 25.40 5.72
N ASP A 113 17.76 24.94 4.50
CA ASP A 113 18.52 23.73 4.19
C ASP A 113 17.87 22.45 4.75
N LEU A 114 16.61 22.21 4.35
CA LEU A 114 15.86 21.00 4.68
C LEU A 114 16.10 19.89 3.65
N GLN A 115 15.80 18.67 4.05
CA GLN A 115 15.93 17.52 3.16
C GLN A 115 14.99 17.64 1.96
N TYR A 116 15.55 17.59 0.74
CA TYR A 116 14.78 17.61 -0.50
C TYR A 116 13.85 16.41 -0.64
N SER A 117 12.76 16.57 -1.39
CA SER A 117 11.76 15.51 -1.66
C SER A 117 11.22 14.81 -0.41
N THR A 118 11.29 15.48 0.74
CA THR A 118 10.89 14.95 2.04
C THR A 118 9.82 15.84 2.65
N LYS A 119 8.76 15.21 3.15
CA LYS A 119 7.71 15.88 3.91
C LYS A 119 8.17 16.13 5.33
N HIS A 120 8.07 17.37 5.78
CA HIS A 120 8.40 17.78 7.15
C HIS A 120 7.15 18.23 7.88
N ASN A 121 7.07 17.91 9.17
CA ASN A 121 6.04 18.38 10.09
C ASN A 121 6.65 19.40 11.03
N PHE A 122 5.89 20.46 11.29
CA PHE A 122 6.27 21.53 12.20
C PHE A 122 5.22 21.66 13.29
N ALA A 123 5.65 22.06 14.48
CA ALA A 123 4.77 22.34 15.59
C ALA A 123 5.16 23.65 16.27
N ILE A 124 4.18 24.33 16.86
CA ILE A 124 4.38 25.58 17.59
C ILE A 124 3.59 25.57 18.90
N GLN A 125 4.19 26.13 19.94
CA GLN A 125 3.59 26.34 21.24
C GLN A 125 3.82 27.78 21.69
N THR A 126 2.77 28.43 22.20
CA THR A 126 2.85 29.73 22.85
C THR A 126 3.38 29.56 24.26
N LEU A 127 4.45 30.28 24.60
CA LEU A 127 5.04 30.30 25.92
C LEU A 127 4.34 31.35 26.79
N SER A 128 3.89 30.92 27.97
CA SER A 128 3.25 31.80 28.94
C SER A 128 4.28 32.49 29.83
N PRO A 129 4.10 33.79 30.15
CA PRO A 129 4.93 34.46 31.16
C PRO A 129 4.71 33.89 32.57
N LYS A 130 3.65 33.10 32.80
CA LYS A 130 3.35 32.44 34.09
C LYS A 130 4.08 31.11 34.29
N GLY A 131 4.82 30.61 33.29
CA GLY A 131 5.56 29.34 33.37
C GLY A 131 4.94 28.20 32.56
N GLU A 132 5.61 27.04 32.56
CA GLU A 132 5.35 25.90 31.66
C GLU A 132 3.95 25.31 31.78
N ALA A 133 3.41 25.21 33.00
CA ALA A 133 2.04 24.73 33.22
C ALA A 133 1.00 25.52 32.41
N TYR A 134 1.23 26.81 32.20
CA TYR A 134 0.30 27.71 31.52
C TYR A 134 0.58 27.89 30.03
N HIS A 135 1.55 27.17 29.46
CA HIS A 135 1.80 27.20 28.02
C HIS A 135 0.59 26.70 27.26
N SER A 136 0.45 27.14 26.00
CA SER A 136 -0.62 26.63 25.16
C SER A 136 -0.46 25.13 24.93
N LYS A 137 -1.51 24.46 24.45
CA LYS A 137 -1.33 23.19 23.74
C LYS A 137 -0.48 23.43 22.48
N TRP A 138 0.13 22.37 21.97
CA TRP A 138 0.87 22.44 20.70
C TRP A 138 -0.10 22.46 19.54
N TYR A 139 0.17 23.33 18.57
CA TYR A 139 -0.39 23.23 17.23
C TYR A 139 0.56 22.44 16.33
N GLY A 140 0.03 21.62 15.41
CA GLY A 140 0.84 20.92 14.40
C GLY A 140 1.27 19.49 14.78
N LEU A 141 0.90 19.03 15.97
CA LEU A 141 1.11 17.63 16.41
C LEU A 141 -0.01 16.69 15.94
N GLY A 142 -1.02 17.19 15.23
CA GLY A 142 -2.16 16.42 14.75
C GLY A 142 -1.79 15.28 13.79
N ASP A 143 -2.69 14.30 13.70
CA ASP A 143 -2.56 13.12 12.84
C ASP A 143 -3.51 13.20 11.61
N GLY A 144 -3.55 12.13 10.80
CA GLY A 144 -4.39 12.08 9.60
C GLY A 144 -5.92 12.19 9.83
N ALA A 145 -6.39 12.04 11.07
CA ALA A 145 -7.79 12.27 11.44
C ALA A 145 -8.06 13.73 11.84
N HIS A 146 -7.01 14.49 12.18
CA HIS A 146 -7.08 15.89 12.63
C HIS A 146 -6.36 16.82 11.65
N ASN A 147 -6.80 16.84 10.39
CA ASN A 147 -6.10 17.56 9.31
C ASN A 147 -5.95 19.07 9.58
N ASP A 148 -6.85 19.68 10.35
CA ASP A 148 -6.79 21.10 10.71
C ASP A 148 -5.67 21.41 11.74
N ASP A 149 -5.19 20.40 12.46
CA ASP A 149 -4.08 20.49 13.44
C ASP A 149 -2.76 19.92 12.87
N ARG A 150 -2.67 19.77 11.55
CA ARG A 150 -1.42 19.39 10.87
C ARG A 150 -0.75 20.61 10.27
N ALA A 151 0.56 20.69 10.44
CA ALA A 151 1.40 21.67 9.75
C ALA A 151 2.52 20.93 9.04
N GLU A 152 2.26 20.55 7.79
CA GLU A 152 3.17 19.73 6.99
C GLU A 152 3.39 20.33 5.61
N TRP A 153 4.63 20.24 5.13
CA TRP A 153 5.02 20.73 3.81
C TRP A 153 5.96 19.75 3.13
N ASP A 154 5.73 19.53 1.84
CA ASP A 154 6.59 18.76 0.95
C ASP A 154 7.72 19.66 0.44
N MET A 155 8.97 19.35 0.78
CA MET A 155 10.10 20.04 0.16
C MET A 155 10.15 19.71 -1.33
N GLY A 156 10.58 20.67 -2.13
CA GLY A 156 10.71 20.53 -3.57
C GLY A 156 11.69 19.43 -3.97
N GLU A 157 11.50 18.93 -5.19
CA GLU A 157 12.42 17.97 -5.78
C GLU A 157 13.77 18.62 -6.07
N ARG A 158 14.85 17.92 -5.73
CA ARG A 158 16.18 18.30 -6.16
C ARG A 158 16.42 17.76 -7.58
N THR A 159 16.47 18.65 -8.55
CA THR A 159 16.69 18.30 -9.96
C THR A 159 18.17 18.39 -10.33
N GLY A 160 18.54 17.75 -11.45
CA GLY A 160 19.88 17.83 -12.02
C GLY A 160 20.99 17.25 -11.15
N ILE A 161 20.69 16.19 -10.38
CA ILE A 161 21.66 15.46 -9.55
C ILE A 161 22.50 14.56 -10.45
N PRO A 162 23.84 14.69 -10.47
CA PRO A 162 24.69 13.79 -11.23
C PRO A 162 24.89 12.46 -10.48
N ASP A 163 24.96 11.37 -11.24
CA ASP A 163 25.30 10.03 -10.73
C ASP A 163 26.81 9.89 -10.54
N VAL A 164 27.32 10.48 -9.45
CA VAL A 164 28.76 10.46 -9.12
C VAL A 164 29.12 9.19 -8.37
N VAL A 165 28.33 8.79 -7.37
CA VAL A 165 28.66 7.70 -6.45
C VAL A 165 27.85 6.45 -6.79
N SER A 166 28.51 5.29 -6.77
CA SER A 166 27.85 3.99 -6.82
C SER A 166 28.51 2.98 -5.88
N VAL A 167 27.79 1.94 -5.48
CA VAL A 167 28.28 0.93 -4.54
C VAL A 167 28.26 -0.45 -5.18
N SER A 168 29.31 -1.23 -4.92
CA SER A 168 29.43 -2.62 -5.39
C SER A 168 30.21 -3.48 -4.38
N ASN A 169 30.39 -4.76 -4.69
CA ASN A 169 31.18 -5.70 -3.89
C ASN A 169 30.79 -5.69 -2.39
N VAL A 170 29.49 -5.58 -2.11
CA VAL A 170 28.95 -5.55 -0.76
C VAL A 170 29.11 -6.93 -0.14
N THR A 171 29.91 -7.02 0.91
CA THR A 171 30.13 -8.21 1.73
C THR A 171 29.31 -8.12 3.02
N GLU A 172 29.64 -8.91 4.03
CA GLU A 172 29.02 -8.81 5.35
C GLU A 172 29.53 -7.60 6.14
N THR A 173 30.75 -7.13 5.91
CA THR A 173 31.38 -6.10 6.74
C THR A 173 32.13 -5.02 5.94
N SER A 174 32.06 -5.09 4.62
CA SER A 174 32.71 -4.13 3.72
C SER A 174 31.94 -3.93 2.42
N MET A 175 32.21 -2.81 1.76
CA MET A 175 31.74 -2.51 0.42
C MET A 175 32.75 -1.65 -0.33
N ARG A 176 32.66 -1.65 -1.66
CA ARG A 176 33.41 -0.72 -2.52
C ARG A 176 32.52 0.41 -2.98
N VAL A 177 32.99 1.64 -2.79
CA VAL A 177 32.34 2.85 -3.28
C VAL A 177 33.12 3.37 -4.48
N TRP A 178 32.48 3.42 -5.65
CA TRP A 178 33.03 3.97 -6.88
C TRP A 178 32.59 5.42 -7.04
N PHE A 179 33.42 6.22 -7.72
CA PHE A 179 33.07 7.56 -8.13
C PHE A 179 33.42 7.83 -9.60
N ASP A 180 32.42 8.28 -10.37
CA ASP A 180 32.59 8.86 -11.70
C ASP A 180 32.53 10.38 -11.58
N LEU A 181 33.71 11.01 -11.64
CA LEU A 181 33.81 12.46 -11.50
C LEU A 181 33.52 13.18 -12.81
N LYS A 182 33.32 12.49 -13.94
CA LYS A 182 33.21 13.16 -15.23
C LYS A 182 31.91 13.97 -15.34
N VAL A 183 32.05 15.22 -15.76
CA VAL A 183 30.92 16.06 -16.16
C VAL A 183 30.56 15.76 -17.61
N TYR A 184 29.45 15.06 -17.83
CA TYR A 184 28.98 14.72 -19.18
C TYR A 184 28.25 15.86 -19.87
N ASN A 185 27.52 16.69 -19.12
CA ASN A 185 26.80 17.84 -19.63
C ASN A 185 26.74 18.95 -18.55
N PRO A 186 27.43 20.09 -18.75
CA PRO A 186 27.42 21.20 -17.80
C PRO A 186 26.24 22.18 -17.99
N ASP A 187 25.31 21.91 -18.92
CA ASP A 187 24.14 22.77 -19.15
C ASP A 187 23.31 22.92 -17.85
N PRO A 188 23.08 24.14 -17.34
CA PRO A 188 22.28 24.39 -16.14
C PRO A 188 20.83 23.86 -16.21
N ALA A 189 20.30 23.60 -17.41
CA ALA A 189 19.01 22.95 -17.57
C ALA A 189 19.04 21.45 -17.24
N VAL A 190 20.22 20.84 -17.23
CA VAL A 190 20.46 19.41 -16.99
C VAL A 190 21.20 19.18 -15.66
N LEU A 191 22.22 19.98 -15.36
CA LEU A 191 23.04 19.90 -14.16
C LEU A 191 22.74 21.08 -13.23
N ASN A 192 22.40 20.79 -11.98
CA ASN A 192 22.15 21.84 -11.01
C ASN A 192 23.44 22.62 -10.70
N PRO A 193 23.45 23.97 -10.78
CA PRO A 193 24.65 24.78 -10.56
C PRO A 193 25.30 24.66 -9.17
N SER A 194 24.61 24.09 -8.18
CA SER A 194 25.19 23.79 -6.86
C SER A 194 26.26 22.69 -6.91
N PHE A 195 26.28 21.85 -7.94
CA PHE A 195 27.30 20.81 -8.14
C PHE A 195 28.55 21.40 -8.80
N GLN A 196 29.49 21.83 -7.96
CA GLN A 196 30.74 22.43 -8.42
C GLN A 196 31.65 21.41 -9.13
N HIS A 197 32.30 21.85 -10.20
CA HIS A 197 33.26 21.08 -10.96
C HIS A 197 34.43 21.97 -11.43
N GLU A 198 35.60 21.39 -11.63
CA GLU A 198 36.80 22.03 -12.19
C GLU A 198 37.37 21.11 -13.28
N ASN A 199 37.77 21.66 -14.43
CA ASN A 199 38.33 20.88 -15.56
C ASN A 199 37.47 19.67 -15.97
N ASP A 200 36.16 19.87 -16.11
CA ASP A 200 35.17 18.83 -16.43
C ASP A 200 35.11 17.66 -15.43
N GLN A 201 35.58 17.88 -14.19
CA GLN A 201 35.49 16.92 -13.09
C GLN A 201 34.76 17.48 -11.87
N PHE A 202 33.78 16.74 -11.38
CA PHE A 202 33.09 17.03 -10.13
C PHE A 202 34.06 17.05 -8.94
N LEU A 203 33.84 18.00 -8.04
CA LEU A 203 34.64 18.13 -6.84
C LEU A 203 34.08 17.20 -5.75
N LEU A 204 34.80 16.11 -5.46
CA LEU A 204 34.44 15.15 -4.41
C LEU A 204 35.59 15.07 -3.39
N ASP A 205 35.30 15.26 -2.11
CA ASP A 205 36.32 15.30 -1.06
C ASP A 205 36.15 14.25 0.04
N GLU A 206 34.93 13.76 0.23
CA GLU A 206 34.61 12.83 1.31
C GLU A 206 33.53 11.83 0.88
N ILE A 207 33.71 10.59 1.31
CA ILE A 207 32.65 9.59 1.35
C ILE A 207 32.17 9.45 2.79
N LEU A 208 30.87 9.64 2.98
CA LEU A 208 30.20 9.47 4.26
C LEU A 208 29.26 8.27 4.21
N VAL A 209 29.52 7.31 5.09
CA VAL A 209 28.70 6.11 5.29
C VAL A 209 28.04 6.21 6.66
N GLN A 210 26.74 6.45 6.67
CA GLN A 210 25.95 6.58 7.89
C GLN A 210 25.00 5.40 8.02
N PRO A 211 24.82 4.82 9.21
CA PRO A 211 23.75 3.86 9.42
C PRO A 211 22.41 4.52 9.12
N ALA A 212 21.55 3.79 8.42
CA ALA A 212 20.18 4.16 8.19
C ALA A 212 19.41 4.19 9.53
N SER A 213 18.23 4.79 9.54
CA SER A 213 17.46 5.03 10.77
C SER A 213 17.11 3.75 11.53
N VAL A 214 17.02 2.63 10.81
CA VAL A 214 16.73 1.29 11.34
C VAL A 214 17.92 0.66 12.07
N ASN A 215 19.12 1.22 11.92
CA ASN A 215 20.35 0.80 12.61
C ASN A 215 21.13 2.02 13.16
N ARG A 216 20.43 3.07 13.56
CA ARG A 216 20.99 4.40 13.92
C ARG A 216 22.04 4.39 15.05
N GLU A 217 22.05 3.35 15.88
CA GLU A 217 22.99 3.19 16.99
C GLU A 217 24.39 2.73 16.56
N LEU A 218 24.56 2.34 15.29
CA LEU A 218 25.87 1.93 14.77
C LEU A 218 26.77 3.14 14.48
N GLU A 219 28.07 2.90 14.32
CA GLU A 219 29.01 3.96 13.99
C GLU A 219 28.91 4.39 12.51
N SER A 220 29.02 5.69 12.29
CA SER A 220 29.25 6.24 10.95
C SER A 220 30.73 6.14 10.58
N LYS A 221 31.03 6.01 9.28
CA LYS A 221 32.39 6.06 8.73
C LYS A 221 32.50 7.26 7.78
N SER A 222 33.50 8.09 8.02
CA SER A 222 33.87 9.22 7.16
C SER A 222 35.24 8.93 6.57
N VAL A 223 35.35 9.03 5.25
CA VAL A 223 36.59 8.78 4.51
C VAL A 223 36.91 9.99 3.67
N LYS A 224 37.93 10.75 4.09
CA LYS A 224 38.49 11.84 3.27
C LYS A 224 39.29 11.24 2.13
N LEU A 225 38.97 11.64 0.90
CA LEU A 225 39.59 11.11 -0.31
C LEU A 225 40.97 11.71 -0.53
N THR A 226 41.94 10.85 -0.79
CA THR A 226 43.29 11.25 -1.19
C THR A 226 43.39 11.41 -2.71
N PRO A 227 44.42 12.09 -3.25
CA PRO A 227 44.67 12.13 -4.69
C PRO A 227 44.79 10.72 -5.33
N THR A 228 45.29 9.75 -4.57
CA THR A 228 45.39 8.35 -5.02
C THR A 228 44.00 7.73 -5.17
N ASP A 229 43.10 7.95 -4.20
CA ASP A 229 41.72 7.45 -4.28
C ASP A 229 41.02 8.04 -5.50
N LEU A 230 41.09 9.37 -5.66
CA LEU A 230 40.52 10.09 -6.80
C LEU A 230 41.03 9.55 -8.15
N THR A 231 42.32 9.18 -8.22
CA THR A 231 42.93 8.56 -9.42
C THR A 231 42.43 7.12 -9.64
N ASN A 232 42.24 6.35 -8.57
CA ASN A 232 41.75 4.98 -8.64
C ASN A 232 40.26 4.88 -9.01
N GLY A 233 39.47 5.91 -8.72
CA GLY A 233 38.03 5.93 -8.98
C GLY A 233 37.19 5.19 -7.93
N TYR A 234 37.80 4.73 -6.83
CA TYR A 234 37.07 4.04 -5.76
C TYR A 234 37.78 4.11 -4.41
N VAL A 235 37.03 3.76 -3.35
CA VAL A 235 37.56 3.42 -2.03
C VAL A 235 36.85 2.19 -1.45
N ASP A 236 37.60 1.36 -0.72
CA ASP A 236 37.05 0.23 0.02
C ASP A 236 36.76 0.63 1.47
N ILE A 237 35.53 0.39 1.92
CA ILE A 237 35.08 0.74 3.26
C ILE A 237 34.82 -0.54 4.03
N GLY A 238 35.55 -0.75 5.13
CA GLY A 238 35.41 -1.90 6.02
C GLY A 238 34.91 -1.53 7.42
N GLY A 239 34.78 -2.53 8.28
CA GLY A 239 34.34 -2.34 9.67
C GLY A 239 32.86 -1.97 9.79
N LEU A 240 32.06 -2.36 8.80
CA LEU A 240 30.61 -2.23 8.81
C LEU A 240 29.98 -3.46 9.47
N SER A 241 28.75 -3.31 9.98
CA SER A 241 28.03 -4.42 10.62
C SER A 241 27.22 -5.21 9.59
N SER A 242 27.25 -6.54 9.71
CA SER A 242 26.43 -7.46 8.92
C SER A 242 24.94 -7.12 9.03
N ASN A 243 24.20 -7.35 7.94
CA ASN A 243 22.75 -7.12 7.77
C ASN A 243 22.24 -5.68 7.98
N ALA A 244 23.09 -4.77 8.45
CA ALA A 244 22.73 -3.38 8.68
C ALA A 244 22.52 -2.64 7.37
N LEU A 245 21.64 -1.63 7.41
CA LEU A 245 21.39 -0.73 6.29
C LEU A 245 22.20 0.56 6.48
N TYR A 246 22.91 0.97 5.44
CA TYR A 246 23.71 2.19 5.42
C TYR A 246 23.27 3.13 4.29
N VAL A 247 23.38 4.42 4.54
CA VAL A 247 23.27 5.52 3.59
C VAL A 247 24.68 5.93 3.19
N VAL A 248 24.98 5.88 1.89
CA VAL A 248 26.29 6.19 1.31
C VAL A 248 26.17 7.46 0.48
N ASN A 249 26.91 8.49 0.89
CA ASN A 249 26.93 9.80 0.27
C ASN A 249 28.33 10.17 -0.18
N GLY A 250 28.44 10.78 -1.36
CA GLY A 250 29.61 11.56 -1.75
C GLY A 250 29.39 13.04 -1.46
N LEU A 251 30.39 13.71 -0.90
CA LEU A 251 30.30 15.10 -0.46
C LEU A 251 31.29 15.98 -1.21
N ASN A 252 30.88 17.24 -1.39
CA ASN A 252 31.76 18.37 -1.66
C ASN A 252 31.69 19.37 -0.49
N ASN A 253 32.58 19.28 0.50
CA ASN A 253 32.52 20.17 1.65
C ASN A 253 32.90 21.64 1.36
N LYS A 254 33.23 22.01 0.11
CA LYS A 254 33.29 23.43 -0.30
C LYS A 254 31.90 24.08 -0.33
N VAL A 255 30.83 23.29 -0.45
CA VAL A 255 29.44 23.78 -0.45
C VAL A 255 28.90 23.81 0.99
N GLY A 256 28.50 25.00 1.44
CA GLY A 256 28.14 25.23 2.85
C GLY A 256 26.77 24.66 3.28
N ARG A 257 25.83 24.53 2.35
CA ARG A 257 24.50 23.93 2.59
C ARG A 257 24.63 22.40 2.56
N TYR A 258 24.17 21.73 3.61
CA TYR A 258 24.34 20.30 3.83
C TYR A 258 23.70 19.48 2.72
N TRP A 259 22.46 19.79 2.34
CA TRP A 259 21.81 18.98 1.30
C TRP A 259 22.34 19.29 -0.10
N ASP A 260 22.96 20.45 -0.30
CA ASP A 260 23.51 20.86 -1.59
C ASP A 260 24.90 20.26 -1.85
N ARG A 261 25.67 19.93 -0.81
CA ARG A 261 26.98 19.28 -0.96
C ARG A 261 26.92 17.78 -1.27
N LEU A 262 25.79 17.13 -1.03
CA LEU A 262 25.62 15.70 -1.30
C LEU A 262 25.45 15.49 -2.79
N TYR A 263 26.15 14.52 -3.38
CA TYR A 263 25.83 14.00 -4.71
C TYR A 263 24.62 13.06 -4.65
N ASN A 264 24.48 12.15 -5.62
CA ASN A 264 23.50 11.07 -5.53
C ASN A 264 23.78 10.15 -4.33
N THR A 265 22.72 9.59 -3.75
CA THR A 265 22.80 8.75 -2.54
C THR A 265 22.44 7.30 -2.84
N SER A 266 23.25 6.40 -2.31
CA SER A 266 22.98 4.96 -2.35
C SER A 266 22.59 4.45 -0.97
N MET A 267 21.45 3.76 -0.84
CA MET A 267 21.13 3.01 0.36
C MET A 267 21.45 1.54 0.14
N VAL A 268 22.28 0.97 1.01
CA VAL A 268 22.84 -0.37 0.82
C VAL A 268 22.69 -1.18 2.10
N ARG A 269 22.14 -2.38 1.97
CA ARG A 269 22.11 -3.36 3.06
C ARG A 269 23.33 -4.26 2.95
N MET A 270 24.08 -4.39 4.03
CA MET A 270 25.19 -5.34 4.11
C MET A 270 24.66 -6.76 3.99
N ARG A 271 25.46 -7.66 3.38
CA ARG A 271 25.08 -9.07 3.27
C ARG A 271 25.16 -9.73 4.64
N GLY A 272 24.57 -10.91 4.72
CA GLY A 272 24.76 -11.84 5.83
C GLY A 272 24.24 -13.21 5.44
N GLN A 273 24.59 -14.20 6.24
CA GLN A 273 24.14 -15.56 6.04
C GLN A 273 22.71 -15.72 6.59
N VAL A 274 21.82 -16.28 5.78
CA VAL A 274 20.50 -16.68 6.25
C VAL A 274 20.68 -17.87 7.19
N GLY A 275 20.26 -17.70 8.45
CA GLY A 275 20.30 -18.77 9.45
C GLY A 275 19.22 -19.83 9.24
N GLU A 276 19.18 -20.81 10.15
CA GLU A 276 18.12 -21.82 10.17
C GLU A 276 16.72 -21.17 10.30
N PRO A 277 15.66 -21.80 9.75
CA PRO A 277 14.29 -21.29 9.91
C PRO A 277 13.89 -21.08 11.38
N ILE A 278 13.32 -19.92 11.67
CA ILE A 278 12.91 -19.50 13.01
C ILE A 278 11.45 -19.89 13.22
N LEU A 279 11.20 -20.81 14.15
CA LEU A 279 9.84 -21.09 14.63
C LEU A 279 9.33 -19.92 15.47
N ILE A 280 8.16 -19.39 15.12
CA ILE A 280 7.42 -18.47 15.98
C ILE A 280 6.46 -19.31 16.85
N PRO A 281 6.76 -19.51 18.13
CA PRO A 281 5.92 -20.33 19.00
C PRO A 281 4.52 -19.71 19.12
N HIS A 282 3.50 -20.55 19.11
CA HIS A 282 2.14 -20.13 19.35
C HIS A 282 1.95 -19.86 20.84
N ILE A 283 1.95 -18.58 21.20
CA ILE A 283 1.70 -18.11 22.56
C ILE A 283 0.50 -17.17 22.52
N VAL A 284 -0.60 -17.57 23.16
CA VAL A 284 -1.82 -16.76 23.23
C VAL A 284 -1.53 -15.45 23.94
N ASP A 285 -1.96 -14.35 23.33
CA ASP A 285 -1.85 -13.04 23.93
C ASP A 285 -2.93 -12.85 25.01
N ASN A 286 -2.51 -12.95 26.27
CA ASN A 286 -3.39 -12.83 27.45
C ASN A 286 -3.75 -11.38 27.80
N GLU A 287 -3.16 -10.37 27.15
CA GLU A 287 -3.52 -8.97 27.35
C GLU A 287 -4.64 -8.54 26.40
N ASN A 288 -4.91 -9.32 25.36
CA ASN A 288 -5.93 -9.05 24.37
C ASN A 288 -7.10 -10.05 24.46
N THR A 289 -8.27 -9.57 24.89
CA THR A 289 -9.48 -10.40 25.05
C THR A 289 -9.90 -11.10 23.77
N TRP A 290 -9.74 -10.45 22.60
CA TRP A 290 -10.08 -11.07 21.32
C TRP A 290 -9.10 -12.19 20.97
N ALA A 291 -7.81 -11.99 21.23
CA ALA A 291 -6.79 -13.00 21.00
C ALA A 291 -7.03 -14.22 21.89
N GLN A 292 -7.44 -14.03 23.14
CA GLN A 292 -7.88 -15.12 24.04
C GLN A 292 -9.08 -15.88 23.47
N GLN A 293 -10.14 -15.17 23.05
CA GLN A 293 -11.34 -15.76 22.46
C GLN A 293 -11.05 -16.56 21.19
N ASN A 294 -10.05 -16.14 20.41
CA ASN A 294 -9.69 -16.76 19.14
C ASN A 294 -8.49 -17.69 19.23
N ASN A 295 -7.89 -17.89 20.41
CA ASN A 295 -6.67 -18.66 20.62
C ASN A 295 -5.54 -18.20 19.68
N ALA A 296 -5.29 -16.89 19.60
CA ALA A 296 -4.40 -16.27 18.63
C ALA A 296 -3.12 -15.71 19.27
N SER A 297 -1.99 -15.86 18.58
CA SER A 297 -0.69 -15.31 18.97
C SER A 297 -0.35 -14.03 18.20
N ARG A 298 0.29 -13.06 18.84
CA ARG A 298 0.63 -11.78 18.19
C ARG A 298 1.87 -11.92 17.30
N LEU A 299 1.77 -11.47 16.05
CA LEU A 299 2.82 -11.65 15.03
C LEU A 299 3.52 -10.35 14.60
N ASP A 300 2.80 -9.22 14.59
CA ASP A 300 3.29 -7.96 14.03
C ASP A 300 4.57 -7.45 14.69
N THR A 301 4.67 -7.56 16.02
CA THR A 301 5.84 -7.10 16.77
C THR A 301 7.12 -7.82 16.34
N ILE A 302 7.06 -9.14 16.12
CA ILE A 302 8.22 -9.95 15.72
C ILE A 302 8.68 -9.53 14.32
N LEU A 303 7.74 -9.41 13.39
CA LEU A 303 8.05 -9.06 12.00
C LEU A 303 8.50 -7.60 11.85
N ASN A 304 7.97 -6.67 12.65
CA ASN A 304 8.43 -5.28 12.64
C ASN A 304 9.82 -5.15 13.29
N ASN A 305 10.13 -5.89 14.35
CA ASN A 305 11.45 -5.88 14.98
C ASN A 305 12.55 -6.42 14.05
N PHE A 306 12.23 -7.38 13.18
CA PHE A 306 13.16 -7.92 12.18
C PHE A 306 13.78 -6.85 11.26
N LEU A 307 13.04 -5.77 10.97
CA LEU A 307 13.55 -4.66 10.17
C LEU A 307 14.76 -3.96 10.83
N PHE A 308 14.75 -3.85 12.16
CA PHE A 308 15.77 -3.18 12.97
C PHE A 308 16.89 -4.13 13.42
N ASP A 309 16.62 -5.43 13.42
CA ASP A 309 17.56 -6.46 13.83
C ASP A 309 18.67 -6.66 12.78
N ASN A 310 19.90 -6.27 13.12
CA ASN A 310 21.09 -6.51 12.29
C ASN A 310 21.78 -7.86 12.59
N THR A 311 21.27 -8.66 13.52
CA THR A 311 21.75 -10.03 13.76
C THR A 311 21.12 -11.04 12.81
N LEU A 312 19.98 -10.70 12.20
CA LEU A 312 19.26 -11.54 11.24
C LEU A 312 19.44 -11.02 9.80
N ALA A 313 19.70 -11.92 8.86
CA ALA A 313 19.89 -11.58 7.47
C ALA A 313 18.60 -11.26 6.71
N GLU A 314 18.71 -10.51 5.63
CA GLU A 314 17.64 -10.44 4.64
C GLU A 314 17.43 -11.82 4.01
N GLY A 315 16.17 -12.25 3.91
CA GLY A 315 15.80 -13.60 3.49
C GLY A 315 15.57 -14.58 4.65
N THR A 316 15.59 -14.13 5.91
CA THR A 316 15.20 -14.95 7.06
C THR A 316 13.85 -15.64 6.85
N ILE A 317 13.79 -16.91 7.22
CA ILE A 317 12.60 -17.75 7.11
C ILE A 317 11.95 -17.85 8.50
N TYR A 318 10.72 -17.37 8.61
CA TYR A 318 9.85 -17.53 9.77
C TYR A 318 8.84 -18.64 9.52
N MET A 319 8.68 -19.54 10.49
CA MET A 319 7.71 -20.63 10.45
C MET A 319 6.63 -20.42 11.50
N LEU A 320 5.38 -20.56 11.07
CA LEU A 320 4.19 -20.55 11.91
C LEU A 320 3.75 -21.99 12.15
N GLU A 321 3.43 -22.33 13.39
CA GLU A 321 2.94 -23.67 13.74
C GLU A 321 1.67 -24.01 12.94
N ALA A 322 1.70 -25.12 12.22
CA ALA A 322 0.62 -25.57 11.37
C ALA A 322 -0.73 -25.65 12.12
N GLY A 323 -1.78 -25.10 11.51
CA GLY A 323 -3.14 -25.11 12.07
C GLY A 323 -3.36 -24.17 13.26
N LYS A 324 -2.34 -23.43 13.71
CA LYS A 324 -2.45 -22.43 14.77
C LYS A 324 -2.91 -21.08 14.21
N LYS A 325 -3.35 -20.21 15.12
CA LYS A 325 -3.88 -18.89 14.80
C LYS A 325 -2.94 -17.81 15.29
N TYR A 326 -2.68 -16.84 14.44
CA TYR A 326 -1.88 -15.66 14.69
C TYR A 326 -2.68 -14.42 14.32
N TYR A 327 -2.28 -13.25 14.80
CA TYR A 327 -2.94 -11.99 14.45
C TYR A 327 -1.95 -10.82 14.36
N LEU A 328 -2.34 -9.81 13.60
CA LEU A 328 -1.66 -8.52 13.52
C LEU A 328 -2.36 -7.51 14.45
N GLY A 329 -1.60 -6.87 15.34
CA GLY A 329 -2.02 -5.72 16.13
C GLY A 329 -1.65 -4.36 15.53
N SER A 330 -0.87 -4.35 14.44
CA SER A 330 -0.43 -3.17 13.70
C SER A 330 -0.05 -3.53 12.26
N ASN A 331 0.19 -2.55 11.40
CA ASN A 331 0.74 -2.81 10.07
C ASN A 331 2.17 -3.36 10.17
N VAL A 332 2.57 -4.23 9.24
CA VAL A 332 3.92 -4.82 9.20
C VAL A 332 4.72 -4.20 8.06
N VAL A 333 5.84 -3.54 8.37
CA VAL A 333 6.68 -2.89 7.36
C VAL A 333 7.61 -3.90 6.68
N LEU A 334 7.53 -3.99 5.35
CA LEU A 334 8.36 -4.83 4.50
C LEU A 334 9.37 -3.96 3.76
N ALA A 335 10.49 -3.67 4.43
CA ALA A 335 11.68 -2.99 3.86
C ALA A 335 12.97 -3.83 4.00
N LYS A 336 12.78 -5.13 4.29
CA LYS A 336 13.79 -6.19 4.39
C LYS A 336 13.07 -7.49 4.04
N GLY A 337 13.57 -8.23 3.05
CA GLY A 337 12.97 -9.47 2.55
C GLY A 337 12.91 -10.58 3.61
N LEU A 338 11.86 -11.40 3.56
CA LEU A 338 11.62 -12.53 4.46
C LEU A 338 10.77 -13.60 3.78
N THR A 339 10.79 -14.81 4.33
CA THR A 339 9.78 -15.85 4.05
C THR A 339 8.96 -16.09 5.30
N LEU A 340 7.63 -16.12 5.19
CA LEU A 340 6.70 -16.55 6.24
C LEU A 340 5.95 -17.78 5.74
N ARG A 341 6.07 -18.92 6.43
CA ARG A 341 5.45 -20.18 5.98
C ARG A 341 4.92 -21.05 7.12
N SER A 342 4.11 -22.05 6.79
CA SER A 342 3.71 -23.10 7.74
C SER A 342 4.89 -24.03 8.10
N THR A 343 4.89 -24.61 9.31
CA THR A 343 5.78 -25.71 9.68
C THR A 343 5.44 -27.03 8.96
N LEU A 344 4.21 -27.18 8.46
CA LEU A 344 3.75 -28.38 7.76
C LEU A 344 2.97 -28.00 6.49
N PRO A 345 3.50 -28.28 5.29
CA PRO A 345 2.79 -28.06 4.03
C PRO A 345 1.40 -28.68 4.02
N GLY A 346 0.43 -27.99 3.42
CA GLY A 346 -0.97 -28.42 3.37
C GLY A 346 -1.79 -28.17 4.65
N THR A 347 -1.16 -28.00 5.81
CA THR A 347 -1.84 -27.60 7.06
C THR A 347 -1.57 -26.12 7.36
N LYS A 348 -2.52 -25.27 7.00
CA LYS A 348 -2.35 -23.81 7.04
C LYS A 348 -2.58 -23.24 8.44
N PRO A 349 -1.64 -22.47 9.00
CA PRO A 349 -1.96 -21.53 10.05
C PRO A 349 -2.83 -20.40 9.49
N ILE A 350 -3.58 -19.75 10.38
CA ILE A 350 -4.40 -18.57 10.06
C ILE A 350 -3.69 -17.34 10.62
N VAL A 351 -3.49 -16.32 9.79
CA VAL A 351 -3.05 -14.99 10.20
C VAL A 351 -4.22 -14.03 10.05
N TYR A 352 -4.77 -13.59 11.17
CA TYR A 352 -5.82 -12.57 11.19
C TYR A 352 -5.23 -11.18 10.98
N MET A 353 -5.68 -10.49 9.93
CA MET A 353 -5.17 -9.17 9.54
C MET A 353 -5.82 -8.03 10.33
N GLY A 354 -5.95 -8.22 11.65
CA GLY A 354 -6.64 -7.33 12.57
C GLY A 354 -7.93 -7.93 13.13
N LEU A 355 -8.61 -7.15 13.98
CA LEU A 355 -9.78 -7.58 14.76
C LEU A 355 -11.11 -7.17 14.11
N GLY A 356 -11.07 -6.47 12.97
CA GLY A 356 -12.24 -5.90 12.29
C GLY A 356 -12.61 -4.51 12.80
N TYR A 357 -12.96 -4.37 14.08
CA TYR A 357 -13.37 -3.09 14.69
C TYR A 357 -12.94 -2.93 16.15
N ASN A 358 -12.74 -1.67 16.56
CA ASN A 358 -12.67 -1.31 17.97
C ASN A 358 -14.07 -1.17 18.60
N GLU A 359 -14.13 -1.30 19.93
CA GLU A 359 -15.38 -1.19 20.71
C GLU A 359 -16.03 0.19 20.58
N THR A 360 -15.23 1.24 20.34
CA THR A 360 -15.66 2.65 20.26
C THR A 360 -16.19 3.07 18.89
N ASN A 361 -16.29 2.15 17.93
CA ASN A 361 -16.97 2.37 16.66
C ASN A 361 -16.33 3.40 15.71
N ASN A 362 -15.08 3.80 15.94
CA ASN A 362 -14.46 4.93 15.25
C ASN A 362 -13.37 4.53 14.24
N GLY A 363 -13.09 3.24 14.05
CA GLY A 363 -12.11 2.79 13.06
C GLY A 363 -12.15 1.29 12.80
N SER A 364 -11.77 0.91 11.58
CA SER A 364 -11.52 -0.48 11.25
C SER A 364 -10.18 -0.91 11.83
N LEU A 365 -10.17 -1.96 12.66
CA LEU A 365 -8.94 -2.64 13.11
C LEU A 365 -8.54 -3.64 12.02
N ALA A 366 -8.09 -3.11 10.89
CA ALA A 366 -7.63 -3.89 9.75
C ALA A 366 -6.22 -3.43 9.36
N TYR A 367 -5.28 -4.34 9.45
CA TYR A 367 -3.86 -4.10 9.23
C TYR A 367 -3.41 -4.74 7.93
N ASN A 368 -2.34 -4.22 7.37
CA ASN A 368 -1.80 -4.61 6.07
C ASN A 368 -0.29 -4.83 6.20
N PHE A 369 0.26 -5.60 5.29
CA PHE A 369 1.69 -5.56 5.03
C PHE A 369 2.02 -4.30 4.22
N GLN A 370 3.01 -3.53 4.66
CA GLN A 370 3.42 -2.27 4.07
C GLN A 370 4.72 -2.43 3.30
N LEU A 371 4.64 -2.61 1.98
CA LEU A 371 5.83 -2.73 1.14
C LEU A 371 6.53 -1.37 1.00
N GLY A 372 7.82 -1.34 1.30
CA GLY A 372 8.60 -0.11 1.42
C GLY A 372 8.22 0.71 2.65
N ARG A 373 8.89 1.86 2.83
CA ARG A 373 8.67 2.76 3.96
C ARG A 373 9.02 4.20 3.61
N PRO A 374 8.50 5.20 4.33
CA PRO A 374 8.97 6.58 4.20
C PRO A 374 10.44 6.74 4.57
N ALA A 375 11.05 7.78 4.00
CA ALA A 375 12.37 8.23 4.39
C ALA A 375 12.34 8.75 5.82
N GLN A 376 13.29 8.31 6.64
CA GLN A 376 13.56 8.91 7.93
C GLN A 376 14.61 10.00 7.79
N ALA A 377 14.86 10.74 8.87
CA ALA A 377 15.82 11.83 8.87
C ALA A 377 17.21 11.36 8.42
N GLY A 378 17.80 12.04 7.42
CA GLY A 378 19.12 11.68 6.89
C GLY A 378 19.08 10.64 5.78
N GLU A 379 17.94 10.02 5.50
CA GLU A 379 17.81 9.00 4.45
C GLU A 379 17.28 9.62 3.16
N ILE A 380 18.06 9.51 2.09
CA ILE A 380 17.64 9.84 0.72
C ILE A 380 18.05 8.69 -0.21
N GLY A 381 17.39 8.56 -1.36
CA GLY A 381 17.65 7.50 -2.33
C GLY A 381 16.59 6.40 -2.37
N SER A 382 16.98 5.20 -2.82
CA SER A 382 16.08 4.07 -3.06
C SER A 382 16.38 2.90 -2.12
N ILE A 383 15.35 2.27 -1.56
CA ILE A 383 15.49 1.04 -0.77
C ILE A 383 15.50 -0.18 -1.72
N THR A 384 16.34 -1.16 -1.44
CA THR A 384 16.23 -2.50 -2.05
C THR A 384 15.63 -3.45 -1.04
N VAL A 385 14.64 -4.22 -1.47
CA VAL A 385 14.00 -5.29 -0.70
C VAL A 385 14.22 -6.58 -1.47
N GLY A 386 14.79 -7.58 -0.81
CA GLY A 386 14.89 -8.93 -1.34
C GLY A 386 13.52 -9.60 -1.45
N ASP A 387 13.54 -10.93 -1.49
CA ASP A 387 12.33 -11.70 -1.65
C ASP A 387 11.42 -11.58 -0.43
N VAL A 388 10.13 -11.33 -0.68
CA VAL A 388 9.03 -11.39 0.27
C VAL A 388 8.14 -12.55 -0.14
N ILE A 389 8.14 -13.61 0.66
CA ILE A 389 7.45 -14.87 0.34
C ILE A 389 6.47 -15.23 1.44
N PHE A 390 5.23 -15.54 1.06
CA PHE A 390 4.22 -16.15 1.93
C PHE A 390 3.83 -17.51 1.35
N ASP A 391 3.92 -18.57 2.15
CA ASP A 391 3.67 -19.93 1.67
C ASP A 391 2.85 -20.77 2.65
N ASP A 392 1.76 -21.35 2.15
CA ASP A 392 0.87 -22.25 2.91
C ASP A 392 0.22 -21.58 4.13
N ILE A 393 -0.29 -20.36 3.98
CA ILE A 393 -0.95 -19.58 5.05
C ILE A 393 -2.34 -19.12 4.63
N SER A 394 -3.31 -19.14 5.55
CA SER A 394 -4.59 -18.44 5.39
C SER A 394 -4.50 -17.04 5.99
N PHE A 395 -4.71 -16.01 5.18
CA PHE A 395 -4.86 -14.63 5.64
C PHE A 395 -6.34 -14.25 5.67
N GLU A 396 -6.82 -13.88 6.84
CA GLU A 396 -8.26 -13.71 7.07
C GLU A 396 -8.56 -12.41 7.81
N LEU A 397 -9.68 -11.78 7.46
CA LEU A 397 -10.32 -10.74 8.24
C LEU A 397 -11.81 -11.08 8.40
N PRO A 398 -12.16 -11.99 9.31
CA PRO A 398 -13.50 -12.60 9.35
C PRO A 398 -14.61 -11.61 9.70
N LEU A 399 -14.28 -10.50 10.35
CA LEU A 399 -15.21 -9.44 10.75
C LEU A 399 -15.17 -8.23 9.80
N ALA A 400 -14.66 -8.41 8.58
CA ALA A 400 -14.66 -7.36 7.57
C ALA A 400 -16.10 -6.98 7.17
N VAL A 401 -16.38 -5.68 7.13
CA VAL A 401 -17.63 -5.13 6.59
C VAL A 401 -17.42 -4.74 5.15
N ASN A 402 -18.32 -5.20 4.29
CA ASN A 402 -18.44 -4.81 2.90
C ASN A 402 -19.86 -4.30 2.62
N PHE A 403 -20.11 -3.92 1.37
CA PHE A 403 -21.40 -3.35 0.96
C PHE A 403 -22.58 -4.26 1.28
N PHE A 404 -22.44 -5.59 1.15
CA PHE A 404 -23.55 -6.51 1.35
C PHE A 404 -23.85 -6.79 2.81
N ASN A 405 -22.83 -6.94 3.65
CA ASN A 405 -23.02 -7.34 5.05
C ASN A 405 -23.11 -6.15 6.02
N GLN A 406 -23.05 -4.89 5.55
CA GLN A 406 -23.08 -3.71 6.43
C GLN A 406 -24.27 -3.68 7.38
N SER A 407 -25.44 -4.18 6.97
CA SER A 407 -26.63 -4.26 7.84
C SER A 407 -26.48 -5.20 9.03
N LEU A 408 -25.55 -6.17 8.96
CA LEU A 408 -25.21 -7.06 10.09
C LEU A 408 -24.30 -6.37 11.11
N HIS A 409 -23.79 -5.19 10.78
CA HIS A 409 -22.85 -4.43 11.59
C HIS A 409 -23.34 -2.97 11.75
N PRO A 410 -24.47 -2.74 12.46
CA PRO A 410 -25.06 -1.41 12.60
C PRO A 410 -24.06 -0.38 13.13
N GLY A 411 -24.00 0.77 12.47
CA GLY A 411 -23.10 1.88 12.83
C GLY A 411 -21.64 1.68 12.43
N LYS A 412 -21.29 0.62 11.68
CA LYS A 412 -19.92 0.33 11.25
C LYS A 412 -19.72 0.75 9.78
N ALA A 413 -18.63 1.47 9.51
CA ALA A 413 -18.23 1.82 8.15
C ALA A 413 -17.63 0.61 7.42
N ILE A 414 -17.73 0.58 6.08
CA ILE A 414 -17.12 -0.45 5.24
C ILE A 414 -15.60 -0.47 5.45
N THR A 415 -15.03 -1.67 5.58
CA THR A 415 -13.61 -1.90 5.84
C THR A 415 -12.74 -1.45 4.65
N GLY A 416 -11.76 -0.60 4.91
CA GLY A 416 -10.86 -0.03 3.90
C GLY A 416 -9.51 -0.74 3.79
N ASN A 417 -9.49 -2.08 3.81
CA ASN A 417 -8.27 -2.88 4.00
C ASN A 417 -7.71 -3.53 2.72
N TYR A 418 -6.44 -3.92 2.83
CA TYR A 418 -5.63 -4.55 1.79
C TYR A 418 -4.87 -5.75 2.37
N PHE A 419 -4.37 -6.65 1.52
CA PHE A 419 -3.33 -7.58 1.96
C PHE A 419 -1.98 -6.84 2.05
N ILE A 420 -1.57 -6.19 0.96
CA ILE A 420 -0.40 -5.31 0.87
C ILE A 420 -0.81 -3.91 0.40
N ASN A 421 -0.33 -2.90 1.11
CA ASN A 421 -0.48 -1.50 0.72
C ASN A 421 0.79 -0.69 1.00
N GLN A 422 1.24 0.11 0.05
CA GLN A 422 2.39 0.99 0.26
C GLN A 422 1.98 2.28 1.02
N HIS A 423 2.87 2.88 1.81
CA HIS A 423 2.67 4.26 2.30
C HIS A 423 2.83 5.26 1.13
N SER A 424 2.03 6.34 1.12
CA SER A 424 2.08 7.35 0.04
C SER A 424 3.40 8.11 -0.02
N ALA A 425 4.04 8.30 1.13
CA ALA A 425 5.36 8.90 1.27
C ALA A 425 6.52 7.90 1.25
N SER A 426 6.31 6.63 0.83
CA SER A 426 7.42 5.67 0.78
C SER A 426 8.52 6.14 -0.16
N MET A 427 9.77 5.88 0.21
CA MET A 427 10.93 6.07 -0.65
C MET A 427 10.78 5.30 -1.96
N PRO A 428 11.48 5.70 -3.03
CA PRO A 428 11.70 4.82 -4.16
C PRO A 428 12.17 3.44 -3.70
N PHE A 429 11.69 2.38 -4.33
CA PHE A 429 12.14 1.05 -3.98
C PHE A 429 12.21 0.09 -5.17
N THR A 430 13.02 -0.94 -4.99
CA THR A 430 13.05 -2.13 -5.84
C THR A 430 12.85 -3.36 -4.96
N CYS A 431 11.83 -4.17 -5.26
CA CYS A 431 11.61 -5.47 -4.62
C CYS A 431 11.91 -6.58 -5.62
N SER A 432 12.80 -7.52 -5.27
CA SER A 432 13.19 -8.61 -6.16
C SER A 432 12.03 -9.57 -6.45
N ARG A 433 11.25 -9.91 -5.42
CA ARG A 433 10.13 -10.82 -5.57
C ARG A 433 9.09 -10.63 -4.49
N LEU A 434 7.83 -10.53 -4.90
CA LEU A 434 6.67 -10.68 -4.03
C LEU A 434 5.95 -11.97 -4.43
N GLU A 435 5.95 -12.96 -3.56
CA GLU A 435 5.44 -14.30 -3.87
C GLU A 435 4.45 -14.78 -2.81
N THR A 436 3.28 -15.23 -3.26
CA THR A 436 2.31 -15.93 -2.43
C THR A 436 1.99 -17.27 -3.06
N ARG A 437 2.22 -18.36 -2.32
CA ARG A 437 1.95 -19.72 -2.75
C ARG A 437 1.04 -20.44 -1.79
N ASN A 438 0.13 -21.25 -2.34
CA ASN A 438 -0.70 -22.13 -1.54
C ASN A 438 -1.49 -21.36 -0.46
N CYS A 439 -1.79 -20.08 -0.65
CA CYS A 439 -2.41 -19.22 0.39
C CYS A 439 -3.92 -19.07 0.20
N ASN A 440 -4.63 -18.85 1.30
CA ASN A 440 -6.04 -18.43 1.27
C ASN A 440 -6.14 -16.96 1.65
N PHE A 441 -7.07 -16.24 1.02
CA PHE A 441 -7.32 -14.82 1.28
C PHE A 441 -8.82 -14.58 1.46
N GLN A 442 -9.19 -14.06 2.64
CA GLN A 442 -10.57 -13.77 3.02
C GLN A 442 -10.69 -12.37 3.64
N GLY A 443 -11.70 -11.60 3.25
CA GLY A 443 -12.03 -10.32 3.91
C GLY A 443 -11.21 -9.13 3.43
N MET A 444 -10.54 -9.23 2.28
CA MET A 444 -9.77 -8.14 1.65
C MET A 444 -10.73 -7.27 0.86
N VAL A 445 -11.39 -6.31 1.54
CA VAL A 445 -12.52 -5.58 0.97
C VAL A 445 -12.07 -4.59 -0.11
N ARG A 446 -10.93 -3.91 0.08
CA ARG A 446 -10.53 -2.84 -0.82
C ARG A 446 -9.63 -3.32 -1.96
N SER A 447 -8.66 -4.19 -1.72
CA SER A 447 -7.80 -4.81 -2.75
C SER A 447 -6.85 -5.85 -2.12
N TRP A 448 -6.11 -6.59 -2.94
CA TRP A 448 -5.00 -7.42 -2.46
C TRP A 448 -3.68 -6.64 -2.42
N PHE A 449 -3.26 -6.00 -3.51
CA PHE A 449 -2.00 -5.27 -3.60
C PHE A 449 -2.16 -3.88 -4.23
N ARG A 450 -1.63 -2.87 -3.54
CA ARG A 450 -1.60 -1.49 -4.04
C ARG A 450 -0.28 -0.78 -3.74
N THR A 451 0.35 -0.22 -4.77
CA THR A 451 1.34 0.86 -4.63
C THR A 451 0.67 2.23 -4.80
N GLN A 452 1.21 3.24 -4.13
CA GLN A 452 0.70 4.62 -4.19
C GLN A 452 1.85 5.64 -4.02
N GLY A 453 1.58 6.92 -4.20
CA GLY A 453 2.61 7.96 -4.12
C GLY A 453 3.35 8.21 -5.44
N THR A 454 4.20 9.23 -5.44
CA THR A 454 4.86 9.76 -6.65
C THR A 454 6.22 9.16 -6.94
N ASN A 455 6.85 8.53 -5.95
CA ASN A 455 8.19 7.96 -6.07
C ASN A 455 8.24 6.72 -6.97
N ARG A 456 9.38 6.44 -7.60
CA ARG A 456 9.58 5.25 -8.45
C ARG A 456 9.33 3.95 -7.66
N GLN A 457 8.48 3.06 -8.20
CA GLN A 457 8.25 1.73 -7.65
C GLN A 457 8.66 0.64 -8.66
N VAL A 458 9.52 -0.29 -8.27
CA VAL A 458 9.88 -1.44 -9.10
C VAL A 458 9.66 -2.73 -8.32
N ILE A 459 8.98 -3.69 -8.95
CA ILE A 459 8.90 -5.06 -8.45
C ILE A 459 9.27 -5.97 -9.61
N GLU A 460 10.36 -6.69 -9.45
CA GLU A 460 10.91 -7.48 -10.54
C GLU A 460 10.02 -8.70 -10.84
N ASN A 461 9.46 -9.32 -9.79
CA ASN A 461 8.59 -10.49 -9.89
C ASN A 461 7.41 -10.40 -8.91
N ILE A 462 6.18 -10.54 -9.41
CA ILE A 462 4.99 -10.81 -8.58
C ILE A 462 4.46 -12.19 -8.96
N ILE A 463 4.38 -13.11 -7.99
CA ILE A 463 3.93 -14.48 -8.21
C ILE A 463 2.77 -14.79 -7.26
N VAL A 464 1.61 -15.12 -7.83
CA VAL A 464 0.42 -15.58 -7.12
C VAL A 464 0.07 -16.95 -7.67
N ASP A 465 0.38 -18.01 -6.91
CA ASP A 465 0.26 -19.39 -7.38
C ASP A 465 -0.47 -20.28 -6.38
N ASN A 466 -1.43 -21.06 -6.88
CA ASN A 466 -2.21 -22.00 -6.08
C ASN A 466 -2.92 -21.34 -4.88
N CYS A 467 -3.38 -20.09 -5.04
CA CYS A 467 -4.09 -19.34 -4.01
C CYS A 467 -5.62 -19.43 -4.18
N LEU A 468 -6.34 -19.29 -3.07
CA LEU A 468 -7.79 -19.21 -3.03
C LEU A 468 -8.23 -17.84 -2.49
N PHE A 469 -8.99 -17.10 -3.29
CA PHE A 469 -9.60 -15.83 -2.93
C PHE A 469 -11.11 -16.02 -2.82
N HIS A 470 -11.66 -15.77 -1.63
CA HIS A 470 -13.10 -15.86 -1.37
C HIS A 470 -13.53 -14.81 -0.35
N ASP A 471 -14.83 -14.49 -0.33
CA ASP A 471 -15.42 -13.53 0.61
C ASP A 471 -14.62 -12.21 0.70
N ALA A 472 -14.18 -11.72 -0.46
CA ALA A 472 -13.32 -10.54 -0.61
C ALA A 472 -13.90 -9.55 -1.63
N GLY A 473 -13.52 -8.29 -1.49
CA GLY A 473 -14.04 -7.20 -2.31
C GLY A 473 -15.34 -6.60 -1.82
N MET A 474 -16.14 -6.07 -2.75
CA MET A 474 -17.45 -5.46 -2.48
C MET A 474 -17.39 -4.18 -1.62
N TYR A 475 -16.42 -3.29 -1.88
CA TYR A 475 -16.31 -2.04 -1.13
C TYR A 475 -17.50 -1.09 -1.37
N ASP A 476 -18.17 -1.18 -2.52
CA ASP A 476 -19.37 -0.40 -2.82
C ASP A 476 -20.44 -1.22 -3.57
N THR A 477 -21.56 -0.57 -3.89
CA THR A 477 -22.72 -1.20 -4.58
C THR A 477 -22.41 -1.76 -5.97
N ASN A 478 -21.35 -1.27 -6.61
CA ASN A 478 -20.90 -1.71 -7.92
C ASN A 478 -19.81 -2.80 -7.81
N GLY A 479 -19.50 -3.27 -6.60
CA GLY A 479 -18.41 -4.22 -6.35
C GLY A 479 -17.04 -3.61 -6.65
N ARG A 480 -16.88 -2.28 -6.52
CA ARG A 480 -15.61 -1.58 -6.75
C ARG A 480 -14.66 -1.73 -5.57
N GLY A 481 -13.44 -1.30 -5.80
CA GLY A 481 -12.32 -1.28 -4.87
C GLY A 481 -11.10 -0.74 -5.61
N TYR A 482 -9.91 -1.20 -5.27
CA TYR A 482 -8.76 -1.17 -6.18
C TYR A 482 -8.57 -2.55 -6.80
N PRO A 483 -7.97 -2.65 -7.99
CA PRO A 483 -7.67 -3.94 -8.62
C PRO A 483 -6.88 -4.88 -7.73
N LEU A 484 -6.85 -6.19 -8.03
CA LEU A 484 -6.01 -7.15 -7.29
C LEU A 484 -4.56 -6.65 -7.25
N ILE A 485 -4.03 -6.18 -8.39
CA ILE A 485 -2.71 -5.53 -8.49
C ILE A 485 -2.87 -4.18 -9.21
N THR A 486 -2.47 -3.09 -8.55
CA THR A 486 -2.46 -1.75 -9.13
C THR A 486 -1.29 -0.90 -8.60
N GLY A 487 -0.87 0.08 -9.40
CA GLY A 487 0.02 1.15 -8.97
C GLY A 487 -0.45 2.54 -9.39
N ALA A 488 0.28 3.57 -8.94
CA ALA A 488 0.00 4.96 -9.26
C ALA A 488 0.74 5.46 -10.51
N ALA A 489 1.76 4.73 -10.99
CA ALA A 489 2.58 5.04 -12.17
C ALA A 489 2.85 6.54 -12.40
N ALA A 490 3.38 7.20 -11.37
CA ALA A 490 3.73 8.62 -11.44
C ALA A 490 5.09 8.88 -12.10
N SER A 491 5.92 7.85 -12.29
CA SER A 491 7.26 7.92 -12.87
C SER A 491 7.37 7.08 -14.14
N VAL A 492 8.09 7.58 -15.15
CA VAL A 492 8.42 6.85 -16.39
C VAL A 492 9.25 5.58 -16.15
N SER A 493 9.82 5.44 -14.95
CA SER A 493 10.68 4.32 -14.53
C SER A 493 9.98 3.38 -13.53
N THR A 494 8.71 3.62 -13.19
CA THR A 494 7.92 2.68 -12.37
C THR A 494 7.63 1.41 -13.17
N ASN A 495 7.90 0.24 -12.59
CA ASN A 495 7.58 -1.04 -13.19
C ASN A 495 7.23 -2.10 -12.14
N ILE A 496 5.96 -2.17 -11.77
CA ILE A 496 5.43 -3.25 -10.91
C ILE A 496 4.92 -4.46 -11.71
N PHE A 497 4.95 -4.36 -13.05
CA PHE A 497 4.47 -5.40 -13.97
C PHE A 497 5.61 -6.05 -14.76
N ASN A 498 6.85 -5.93 -14.26
CA ASN A 498 8.06 -6.43 -14.94
C ASN A 498 7.93 -7.92 -15.27
N ASN A 499 7.51 -8.69 -14.27
CA ASN A 499 7.10 -10.08 -14.44
C ASN A 499 6.00 -10.42 -13.44
N VAL A 500 4.78 -10.65 -13.92
CA VAL A 500 3.62 -11.01 -13.09
C VAL A 500 3.08 -12.36 -13.52
N VAL A 501 2.97 -13.29 -12.57
CA VAL A 501 2.44 -14.63 -12.78
C VAL A 501 1.29 -14.86 -11.83
N ILE A 502 0.07 -14.99 -12.36
CA ILE A 502 -1.14 -15.33 -11.63
C ILE A 502 -1.61 -16.67 -12.19
N LYS A 503 -1.31 -17.78 -11.50
CA LYS A 503 -1.65 -19.10 -11.99
C LYS A 503 -2.22 -20.07 -10.95
N ASN A 504 -3.00 -21.04 -11.41
CA ASN A 504 -3.61 -22.06 -10.55
C ASN A 504 -4.45 -21.48 -9.40
N ASN A 505 -4.98 -20.26 -9.54
CA ASN A 505 -5.74 -19.62 -8.47
C ASN A 505 -7.24 -19.76 -8.68
N SER A 506 -7.97 -19.61 -7.59
CA SER A 506 -9.43 -19.52 -7.61
C SER A 506 -9.90 -18.18 -7.06
N PHE A 507 -10.73 -17.50 -7.84
CA PHE A 507 -11.40 -16.25 -7.47
C PHE A 507 -12.90 -16.54 -7.40
N ILE A 508 -13.43 -16.64 -6.18
CA ILE A 508 -14.77 -17.16 -5.91
C ILE A 508 -15.65 -16.07 -5.31
N GLY A 509 -16.65 -15.61 -6.08
CA GLY A 509 -17.63 -14.63 -5.61
C GLY A 509 -17.06 -13.24 -5.31
N ILE A 510 -15.82 -12.96 -5.72
CA ILE A 510 -15.16 -11.71 -5.40
C ILE A 510 -15.46 -10.62 -6.42
N SER A 511 -15.41 -9.35 -6.01
CA SER A 511 -15.34 -8.25 -6.97
C SER A 511 -14.52 -7.12 -6.39
N TRP A 512 -13.47 -6.77 -7.13
CA TRP A 512 -12.78 -5.50 -7.04
C TRP A 512 -12.93 -4.75 -8.37
N ASP A 513 -12.12 -3.71 -8.58
CA ASP A 513 -12.13 -2.94 -9.82
C ASP A 513 -11.74 -3.78 -11.05
N GLN A 514 -10.60 -4.47 -11.00
CA GLN A 514 -10.06 -5.33 -12.05
C GLN A 514 -9.14 -6.40 -11.42
N LEU A 515 -8.66 -7.38 -12.20
CA LEU A 515 -7.55 -8.22 -11.75
C LEU A 515 -6.23 -7.42 -11.80
N VAL A 516 -5.89 -6.82 -12.94
CA VAL A 516 -4.70 -5.96 -13.07
C VAL A 516 -5.02 -4.65 -13.78
N ARG A 517 -4.41 -3.55 -13.32
CA ARG A 517 -4.57 -2.23 -13.94
C ARG A 517 -3.29 -1.40 -13.95
N GLU A 518 -3.06 -0.79 -15.10
CA GLU A 518 -2.25 0.43 -15.27
C GLU A 518 -2.75 1.24 -16.46
N THR A 519 -3.01 2.53 -16.27
CA THR A 519 -3.63 3.38 -17.31
C THR A 519 -2.79 4.59 -17.71
N ALA A 520 -1.68 4.85 -17.01
CA ALA A 520 -0.83 6.00 -17.28
C ALA A 520 -0.30 5.98 -18.72
N ASN A 521 -0.41 7.12 -19.42
CA ASN A 521 0.15 7.30 -20.75
C ASN A 521 1.45 8.08 -20.68
N LEU A 522 2.53 7.37 -20.31
CA LEU A 522 3.85 7.97 -20.15
C LEU A 522 4.79 7.63 -21.32
N ALA A 523 5.82 8.45 -21.47
CA ALA A 523 7.02 8.12 -22.22
C ALA A 523 7.88 7.14 -21.40
N TRP A 524 7.38 5.90 -21.25
CA TRP A 524 8.04 4.83 -20.49
C TRP A 524 9.52 4.71 -20.86
N ALA A 525 10.37 4.57 -19.84
CA ALA A 525 11.80 4.34 -20.06
C ALA A 525 12.01 3.02 -20.83
N PRO A 526 13.06 2.90 -21.69
CA PRO A 526 13.29 1.69 -22.49
C PRO A 526 13.42 0.39 -21.68
N SER A 527 13.83 0.49 -20.41
CA SER A 527 13.94 -0.63 -19.48
C SER A 527 12.60 -1.08 -18.88
N VAL A 528 11.53 -0.30 -19.04
CA VAL A 528 10.19 -0.65 -18.53
C VAL A 528 9.46 -1.47 -19.59
N VAL A 529 9.37 -2.77 -19.33
CA VAL A 529 8.61 -3.73 -20.14
C VAL A 529 7.69 -4.51 -19.20
N TRP A 530 6.46 -4.79 -19.63
CA TRP A 530 5.53 -5.58 -18.84
C TRP A 530 5.43 -7.00 -19.36
N ASN A 531 5.51 -7.99 -18.47
CA ASN A 531 5.28 -9.39 -18.79
C ASN A 531 4.23 -9.97 -17.84
N VAL A 532 3.03 -10.25 -18.33
CA VAL A 532 1.90 -10.69 -17.49
C VAL A 532 1.40 -12.06 -17.96
N THR A 533 1.42 -13.04 -17.06
CA THR A 533 0.88 -14.38 -17.27
C THR A 533 -0.31 -14.62 -16.35
N ILE A 534 -1.48 -14.91 -16.94
CA ILE A 534 -2.69 -15.32 -16.24
C ILE A 534 -3.09 -16.68 -16.77
N GLU A 535 -2.72 -17.74 -16.05
CA GLU A 535 -2.88 -19.11 -16.55
C GLU A 535 -3.56 -20.05 -15.56
N ASN A 536 -4.46 -20.89 -16.06
CA ASN A 536 -5.03 -21.97 -15.26
C ASN A 536 -5.78 -21.52 -13.98
N ASN A 537 -6.41 -20.35 -14.03
CA ASN A 537 -7.21 -19.84 -12.91
C ASN A 537 -8.70 -20.14 -13.10
N THR A 538 -9.45 -20.28 -12.01
CA THR A 538 -10.92 -20.39 -12.01
C THR A 538 -11.55 -19.09 -11.49
N PHE A 539 -12.40 -18.47 -12.30
CA PHE A 539 -13.17 -17.28 -11.98
C PHE A 539 -14.65 -17.66 -11.86
N LEU A 540 -15.15 -17.84 -10.63
CA LEU A 540 -16.55 -18.14 -10.36
C LEU A 540 -17.26 -16.88 -9.88
N ASN A 541 -18.11 -16.29 -10.74
CA ASN A 541 -18.75 -14.99 -10.49
C ASN A 541 -17.77 -13.89 -10.04
N ALA A 542 -16.51 -13.98 -10.46
CA ALA A 542 -15.49 -13.02 -10.10
C ALA A 542 -15.57 -11.80 -11.02
N PHE A 543 -15.46 -10.60 -10.43
CA PHE A 543 -15.46 -9.32 -11.16
C PHE A 543 -16.75 -9.12 -11.99
N SER A 544 -17.89 -9.63 -11.52
CA SER A 544 -19.12 -9.71 -12.34
C SER A 544 -20.29 -8.84 -11.89
N VAL A 545 -20.12 -8.06 -10.81
CA VAL A 545 -21.21 -7.31 -10.15
C VAL A 545 -21.71 -6.13 -10.99
N SER A 546 -20.81 -5.45 -11.69
CA SER A 546 -21.12 -4.30 -12.53
C SER A 546 -20.27 -4.28 -13.81
N ASN A 547 -20.65 -3.43 -14.77
CA ASN A 547 -19.89 -3.28 -16.02
C ASN A 547 -18.51 -2.61 -15.78
N GLY A 548 -17.56 -2.85 -16.67
CA GLY A 548 -16.22 -2.23 -16.64
C GLY A 548 -15.27 -2.85 -15.60
N ARG A 549 -15.53 -4.10 -15.22
CA ARG A 549 -14.69 -4.92 -14.34
C ARG A 549 -13.80 -5.85 -15.17
N PHE A 550 -12.79 -5.27 -15.82
CA PHE A 550 -11.89 -5.98 -16.74
C PHE A 550 -10.98 -6.96 -16.00
N LEU A 551 -10.63 -8.06 -16.66
CA LEU A 551 -9.51 -8.87 -16.21
C LEU A 551 -8.21 -8.05 -16.33
N ILE A 552 -7.97 -7.41 -17.48
CA ILE A 552 -6.78 -6.58 -17.70
C ILE A 552 -7.21 -5.19 -18.17
N GLN A 553 -6.84 -4.15 -17.44
CA GLN A 553 -6.96 -2.76 -17.88
C GLN A 553 -5.57 -2.12 -17.97
N HIS A 554 -4.85 -2.43 -19.04
CA HIS A 554 -3.51 -1.92 -19.32
C HIS A 554 -3.61 -1.02 -20.56
N GLN A 555 -4.13 0.20 -20.40
CA GLN A 555 -4.56 1.01 -21.53
C GLN A 555 -3.39 1.45 -22.43
N ASN A 556 -2.24 1.73 -21.82
CA ASN A 556 -1.09 2.32 -22.51
C ASN A 556 0.21 1.57 -22.19
N PRO A 557 0.32 0.27 -22.57
CA PRO A 557 1.46 -0.55 -22.20
C PRO A 557 2.76 -0.03 -22.83
N PRO A 558 3.91 -0.18 -22.16
CA PRO A 558 5.23 0.06 -22.75
C PRO A 558 5.48 -0.80 -23.98
N ALA A 559 6.43 -0.36 -24.82
CA ALA A 559 6.90 -1.14 -25.96
C ALA A 559 7.43 -2.51 -25.51
N ASN A 560 7.37 -3.51 -26.40
CA ASN A 560 7.84 -4.87 -26.18
C ASN A 560 7.14 -5.67 -25.06
N SER A 561 6.06 -5.15 -24.47
CA SER A 561 5.31 -5.86 -23.42
C SER A 561 4.63 -7.14 -23.95
N SER A 562 4.46 -8.14 -23.09
CA SER A 562 3.85 -9.44 -23.41
C SER A 562 2.77 -9.85 -22.42
N TYR A 563 1.72 -10.48 -22.95
CA TYR A 563 0.59 -10.97 -22.16
C TYR A 563 0.22 -12.39 -22.54
N THR A 564 0.30 -13.31 -21.60
CA THR A 564 -0.14 -14.70 -21.75
C THR A 564 -1.42 -14.91 -20.96
N VAL A 565 -2.51 -15.30 -21.61
CA VAL A 565 -3.80 -15.58 -20.95
C VAL A 565 -4.32 -16.93 -21.44
N LYS A 566 -4.10 -17.98 -20.65
CA LYS A 566 -4.36 -19.35 -21.10
C LYS A 566 -5.06 -20.22 -20.08
N LYS A 567 -5.82 -21.20 -20.56
CA LYS A 567 -6.38 -22.27 -19.71
C LYS A 567 -7.19 -21.77 -18.52
N ASN A 568 -7.72 -20.55 -18.57
CA ASN A 568 -8.56 -20.03 -17.49
C ASN A 568 -9.99 -20.53 -17.67
N LEU A 569 -10.68 -20.76 -16.56
CA LEU A 569 -12.08 -21.17 -16.50
C LEU A 569 -12.94 -20.02 -15.98
N PHE A 570 -13.94 -19.60 -16.75
CA PHE A 570 -14.94 -18.61 -16.33
C PHE A 570 -16.28 -19.29 -16.07
N ILE A 571 -16.84 -19.11 -14.87
CA ILE A 571 -18.13 -19.69 -14.46
C ILE A 571 -19.04 -18.56 -14.03
N SER A 572 -20.23 -18.49 -14.62
CA SER A 572 -21.28 -17.53 -14.28
C SER A 572 -22.55 -18.28 -13.88
N VAL A 573 -23.01 -18.11 -12.65
CA VAL A 573 -24.11 -18.91 -12.10
C VAL A 573 -24.88 -18.14 -11.04
N LYS A 574 -26.21 -18.25 -11.04
CA LYS A 574 -27.05 -17.61 -10.03
C LYS A 574 -28.09 -18.60 -9.51
N ALA A 575 -28.48 -18.43 -8.26
CA ALA A 575 -29.51 -19.26 -7.66
C ALA A 575 -30.89 -19.00 -8.30
N ALA A 576 -31.87 -19.85 -7.97
CA ALA A 576 -33.25 -19.60 -8.36
C ALA A 576 -33.79 -18.29 -7.74
N ASN A 577 -34.51 -17.51 -8.54
CA ASN A 577 -35.07 -16.21 -8.24
C ASN A 577 -34.02 -15.16 -7.88
N ASP A 578 -32.88 -15.21 -8.56
CA ASP A 578 -31.81 -14.23 -8.43
C ASP A 578 -31.81 -13.29 -9.65
N ASP A 579 -32.02 -12.00 -9.40
CA ASP A 579 -32.11 -10.95 -10.41
C ASP A 579 -30.73 -10.35 -10.76
N ARG A 580 -29.63 -10.93 -10.25
CA ARG A 580 -28.30 -10.41 -10.55
C ARG A 580 -28.01 -10.44 -12.04
N GLN A 581 -27.38 -9.36 -12.49
CA GLN A 581 -26.80 -9.27 -13.82
C GLN A 581 -25.37 -9.84 -13.77
N PHE A 582 -24.90 -10.30 -14.92
CA PHE A 582 -23.55 -10.78 -15.08
C PHE A 582 -22.80 -9.92 -16.07
N PHE A 583 -21.71 -9.33 -15.59
CA PHE A 583 -20.84 -8.48 -16.36
C PHE A 583 -19.44 -9.10 -16.39
N GLN A 584 -19.14 -9.91 -17.40
CA GLN A 584 -17.78 -10.43 -17.56
C GLN A 584 -17.07 -9.57 -18.60
N SER A 585 -15.94 -8.98 -18.21
CA SER A 585 -15.15 -8.14 -19.11
C SER A 585 -13.76 -8.72 -19.36
N GLY A 586 -13.26 -8.62 -20.58
CA GLY A 586 -11.96 -9.17 -20.98
C GLY A 586 -10.81 -8.20 -20.73
N MET A 587 -10.56 -7.31 -21.68
CA MET A 587 -9.38 -6.45 -21.75
C MET A 587 -9.72 -5.02 -22.20
N ASP A 588 -9.02 -4.02 -21.66
CA ASP A 588 -9.10 -2.61 -22.10
C ASP A 588 -7.70 -2.07 -22.44
N PHE A 589 -7.28 -2.27 -23.69
CA PHE A 589 -6.10 -1.65 -24.30
C PHE A 589 -6.52 -0.46 -25.17
N ARG A 590 -5.73 0.62 -25.18
CA ARG A 590 -6.00 1.83 -25.97
C ARG A 590 -4.86 2.18 -26.91
N THR A 591 -3.64 1.75 -26.62
CA THR A 591 -2.49 1.86 -27.52
C THR A 591 -1.84 0.51 -27.73
N TYR A 592 -1.39 0.24 -28.96
CA TYR A 592 -0.65 -0.96 -29.34
C TYR A 592 0.75 -0.55 -29.77
N ARG A 593 1.64 -0.33 -28.80
CA ARG A 593 3.03 0.12 -29.05
C ARG A 593 3.86 -0.99 -29.70
N SER A 594 4.95 -0.61 -30.37
CA SER A 594 5.83 -1.55 -31.08
C SER A 594 6.28 -2.70 -30.17
N GLY A 595 6.31 -3.91 -30.73
CA GLY A 595 6.73 -5.12 -30.02
C GLY A 595 5.72 -5.72 -29.03
N LEU A 596 4.55 -5.09 -28.82
CA LEU A 596 3.48 -5.66 -27.98
C LEU A 596 3.00 -7.02 -28.53
N LYS A 597 2.92 -8.02 -27.67
CA LYS A 597 2.50 -9.39 -28.05
C LYS A 597 1.48 -9.96 -27.08
N PHE A 598 0.54 -10.72 -27.63
CA PHE A 598 -0.44 -11.49 -26.89
C PHE A 598 -0.28 -12.99 -27.16
N ASP A 599 -0.56 -13.80 -26.16
CA ASP A 599 -0.68 -15.24 -26.25
C ASP A 599 -1.93 -15.69 -25.48
N VAL A 600 -3.09 -15.37 -26.07
CA VAL A 600 -4.41 -15.75 -25.58
C VAL A 600 -4.87 -17.00 -26.32
N ALA A 601 -5.10 -18.08 -25.57
CA ALA A 601 -5.58 -19.37 -26.10
C ALA A 601 -6.23 -20.24 -25.03
N ASP A 602 -7.06 -21.21 -25.45
CA ASP A 602 -7.61 -22.27 -24.58
C ASP A 602 -8.28 -21.75 -23.29
N ASN A 603 -8.90 -20.57 -23.31
CA ASN A 603 -9.71 -20.10 -22.19
C ASN A 603 -11.13 -20.66 -22.36
N TYR A 604 -11.68 -21.27 -21.32
CA TYR A 604 -13.01 -21.87 -21.37
C TYR A 604 -13.99 -21.15 -20.44
N ALA A 605 -15.27 -21.27 -20.77
CA ALA A 605 -16.34 -20.99 -19.84
C ALA A 605 -17.34 -22.14 -19.80
N THR A 606 -18.03 -22.27 -18.67
CA THR A 606 -19.29 -23.00 -18.65
C THR A 606 -20.28 -22.29 -19.56
N ALA A 607 -21.11 -23.04 -20.25
CA ALA A 607 -21.83 -22.50 -21.39
C ALA A 607 -23.11 -21.73 -21.05
N SER A 608 -23.39 -21.39 -19.79
CA SER A 608 -24.64 -20.70 -19.46
C SER A 608 -24.54 -19.74 -18.28
N LYS A 609 -25.46 -18.76 -18.27
CA LYS A 609 -26.01 -18.18 -17.04
C LYS A 609 -27.19 -19.08 -16.66
N SER A 610 -27.01 -19.96 -15.68
CA SER A 610 -28.15 -20.72 -15.14
C SER A 610 -29.03 -19.78 -14.32
N ALA A 611 -30.33 -19.72 -14.64
CA ALA A 611 -31.35 -18.99 -13.88
C ALA A 611 -32.52 -19.92 -13.65
N ASN A 612 -32.89 -20.19 -12.39
CA ASN A 612 -34.07 -21.00 -12.06
C ASN A 612 -34.07 -22.39 -12.71
N GLY A 613 -32.89 -23.03 -12.85
CA GLY A 613 -32.75 -24.32 -13.55
C GLY A 613 -32.91 -24.24 -15.07
N THR A 614 -33.01 -23.04 -15.65
CA THR A 614 -33.04 -22.79 -17.10
C THR A 614 -31.66 -22.37 -17.59
N VAL A 615 -31.13 -23.10 -18.57
CA VAL A 615 -29.79 -22.95 -19.13
C VAL A 615 -29.87 -22.15 -20.44
N THR A 616 -29.24 -20.98 -20.51
CA THR A 616 -29.09 -20.22 -21.77
C THR A 616 -27.68 -20.40 -22.32
N TYR A 617 -27.55 -20.94 -23.52
CA TYR A 617 -26.25 -21.18 -24.14
C TYR A 617 -25.71 -19.93 -24.86
N TYR A 618 -24.53 -19.46 -24.45
CA TYR A 618 -23.93 -18.24 -24.99
C TYR A 618 -22.87 -18.51 -26.07
N SER A 619 -22.86 -17.66 -27.09
CA SER A 619 -21.71 -17.49 -27.97
C SER A 619 -20.53 -16.85 -27.22
N SER A 620 -19.30 -16.99 -27.75
CA SER A 620 -18.09 -16.41 -27.16
C SER A 620 -18.19 -14.92 -26.83
N ALA A 621 -18.94 -14.14 -27.63
CA ALA A 621 -19.14 -12.70 -27.42
C ALA A 621 -20.12 -12.38 -26.27
N GLU A 622 -20.99 -13.31 -25.93
CA GLU A 622 -21.98 -13.14 -24.85
C GLU A 622 -21.43 -13.62 -23.48
N ILE A 623 -20.41 -14.49 -23.50
CA ILE A 623 -19.68 -14.93 -22.29
C ILE A 623 -18.92 -13.74 -21.69
N MET A 624 -18.20 -12.99 -22.52
CA MET A 624 -17.53 -11.74 -22.13
C MET A 624 -18.21 -10.56 -22.83
N ASN A 625 -19.27 -10.05 -22.21
CA ASN A 625 -20.18 -9.07 -22.79
C ASN A 625 -19.65 -7.63 -22.86
N ASN A 626 -18.45 -7.38 -22.35
CA ASN A 626 -17.79 -6.09 -22.45
C ASN A 626 -16.29 -6.26 -22.76
N GLN A 627 -15.87 -5.76 -23.92
CA GLN A 627 -14.49 -5.82 -24.40
C GLN A 627 -13.84 -7.22 -24.19
N PRO A 628 -14.36 -8.28 -24.85
CA PRO A 628 -13.78 -9.62 -24.78
C PRO A 628 -12.31 -9.61 -25.23
N PHE A 629 -11.57 -10.68 -24.94
CA PHE A 629 -10.20 -10.83 -25.45
C PHE A 629 -10.12 -10.70 -26.98
N SER A 630 -11.14 -11.15 -27.69
CA SER A 630 -11.29 -11.05 -29.14
C SER A 630 -11.72 -9.68 -29.66
N HIS A 631 -11.86 -8.67 -28.80
CA HIS A 631 -12.30 -7.35 -29.22
C HIS A 631 -11.32 -6.71 -30.21
N ASN A 632 -11.85 -6.19 -31.33
CA ASN A 632 -11.08 -5.76 -32.50
C ASN A 632 -10.31 -4.43 -32.32
N SER A 633 -10.50 -3.72 -31.22
CA SER A 633 -9.79 -2.45 -30.94
C SER A 633 -9.31 -2.25 -29.50
N ARG A 634 -9.68 -3.17 -28.60
CA ARG A 634 -9.43 -3.06 -27.14
C ARG A 634 -8.84 -4.34 -26.54
N GLY A 635 -8.87 -5.45 -27.27
CA GLY A 635 -8.35 -6.74 -26.82
C GLY A 635 -7.20 -7.25 -27.70
N ALA A 636 -6.86 -8.52 -27.52
CA ALA A 636 -5.90 -9.25 -28.35
C ALA A 636 -6.41 -9.50 -29.78
N GLY A 637 -7.71 -9.30 -30.05
CA GLY A 637 -8.30 -9.38 -31.40
C GLY A 637 -8.02 -8.18 -32.31
N ALA A 638 -7.28 -7.17 -31.84
CA ALA A 638 -6.92 -6.01 -32.66
C ALA A 638 -6.17 -6.39 -33.94
N ASN A 639 -6.44 -5.65 -35.02
CA ASN A 639 -5.89 -5.92 -36.36
C ASN A 639 -6.12 -7.37 -36.83
N GLY A 640 -7.31 -7.93 -36.54
CA GLY A 640 -7.61 -9.32 -36.89
C GLY A 640 -6.80 -10.33 -36.09
N GLY A 641 -6.36 -9.97 -34.88
CA GLY A 641 -5.56 -10.83 -34.01
C GLY A 641 -4.10 -10.97 -34.43
N SER A 642 -3.58 -10.07 -35.28
CA SER A 642 -2.20 -10.14 -35.81
C SER A 642 -1.11 -10.07 -34.74
N LEU A 643 -1.43 -9.55 -33.56
CA LEU A 643 -0.53 -9.46 -32.40
C LEU A 643 -0.67 -10.64 -31.44
N ASN A 644 -1.63 -11.54 -31.68
CA ASN A 644 -1.83 -12.75 -30.90
C ASN A 644 -1.12 -13.93 -31.56
N VAL A 645 -0.34 -14.71 -30.80
CA VAL A 645 0.42 -15.88 -31.32
C VAL A 645 -0.49 -16.86 -32.07
N GLY A 646 -1.70 -17.11 -31.57
CA GLY A 646 -2.68 -18.03 -32.19
C GLY A 646 -3.66 -17.39 -33.17
N GLY A 647 -3.47 -16.12 -33.55
CA GLY A 647 -4.42 -15.36 -34.37
C GLY A 647 -5.75 -15.04 -33.67
N LEU A 648 -6.73 -14.51 -34.42
CA LEU A 648 -8.01 -14.06 -33.87
C LEU A 648 -8.80 -15.16 -33.18
N GLU A 649 -8.91 -16.34 -33.78
CA GLU A 649 -9.78 -17.39 -33.26
C GLU A 649 -9.31 -17.93 -31.91
N ALA A 650 -7.99 -17.97 -31.66
CA ALA A 650 -7.44 -18.36 -30.36
C ALA A 650 -7.83 -17.42 -29.22
N THR A 651 -8.16 -16.16 -29.52
CA THR A 651 -8.56 -15.17 -28.50
C THR A 651 -9.96 -15.41 -27.93
N ARG A 652 -10.78 -16.27 -28.54
CA ARG A 652 -12.16 -16.50 -28.09
C ARG A 652 -12.20 -17.37 -26.83
N VAL A 653 -13.19 -17.11 -25.98
CA VAL A 653 -13.53 -18.00 -24.87
C VAL A 653 -14.41 -19.14 -25.41
N ILE A 654 -14.04 -20.38 -25.04
CA ILE A 654 -14.56 -21.63 -25.62
C ILE A 654 -15.54 -22.29 -24.65
N THR A 655 -16.65 -22.85 -25.15
CA THR A 655 -17.63 -23.59 -24.34
C THR A 655 -17.52 -25.11 -24.48
N GLY A 656 -16.62 -25.57 -25.34
CA GLY A 656 -16.49 -26.97 -25.76
C GLY A 656 -17.37 -27.29 -26.97
N PRO A 657 -17.17 -28.46 -27.61
CA PRO A 657 -18.04 -28.93 -28.69
C PRO A 657 -19.47 -29.21 -28.19
N THR A 658 -19.58 -29.66 -26.94
CA THR A 658 -20.84 -29.79 -26.21
C THR A 658 -20.77 -28.89 -24.98
N PRO A 659 -21.40 -27.70 -25.04
CA PRO A 659 -21.66 -26.84 -23.89
C PRO A 659 -22.01 -27.57 -22.58
N ILE A 660 -21.32 -27.24 -21.47
CA ILE A 660 -21.63 -27.75 -20.12
C ILE A 660 -22.14 -26.64 -19.18
N ALA A 661 -23.23 -26.90 -18.46
CA ALA A 661 -23.79 -25.96 -17.48
C ALA A 661 -22.98 -25.95 -16.16
N PRO A 662 -22.92 -24.82 -15.43
CA PRO A 662 -22.24 -24.75 -14.12
C PRO A 662 -22.63 -25.85 -13.14
N GLU A 663 -23.92 -26.15 -13.04
CA GLU A 663 -24.49 -27.18 -12.17
C GLU A 663 -24.22 -28.61 -12.64
N ASN A 664 -23.85 -28.82 -13.90
CA ASN A 664 -23.37 -30.12 -14.38
C ASN A 664 -21.87 -30.29 -14.13
N LEU A 665 -21.12 -29.19 -14.20
CA LEU A 665 -19.69 -29.19 -13.91
C LEU A 665 -19.41 -29.33 -12.42
N MET A 666 -20.03 -28.51 -11.58
CA MET A 666 -19.73 -28.34 -10.16
C MET A 666 -20.82 -28.93 -9.27
N VAL A 667 -20.44 -29.43 -8.10
CA VAL A 667 -21.38 -29.97 -7.09
C VAL A 667 -22.27 -28.88 -6.48
N ASP A 668 -21.68 -27.76 -6.04
CA ASP A 668 -22.39 -26.64 -5.38
C ASP A 668 -21.90 -25.28 -5.89
N PRO A 669 -22.21 -24.90 -7.15
CA PRO A 669 -21.68 -23.69 -7.76
C PRO A 669 -22.40 -22.41 -7.32
N TYR A 670 -23.44 -22.47 -6.49
CA TYR A 670 -24.33 -21.34 -6.27
C TYR A 670 -23.86 -20.42 -5.13
N PRO A 671 -24.07 -19.09 -5.26
CA PRO A 671 -23.91 -18.19 -4.12
C PRO A 671 -24.97 -18.50 -3.06
N ARG A 672 -24.64 -18.27 -1.78
CA ARG A 672 -25.55 -18.51 -0.64
C ARG A 672 -26.73 -17.55 -0.59
N GLY A 673 -26.51 -16.31 -1.05
CA GLY A 673 -27.55 -15.28 -1.15
C GLY A 673 -27.83 -14.86 -2.58
N ARG A 674 -28.90 -14.09 -2.75
CA ARG A 674 -29.38 -13.60 -4.06
C ARG A 674 -29.63 -12.09 -4.09
N LYS A 675 -29.84 -11.58 -5.30
CA LYS A 675 -30.43 -10.26 -5.54
C LYS A 675 -31.91 -10.41 -5.87
N VAL A 676 -32.78 -9.60 -5.29
CA VAL A 676 -34.22 -9.53 -5.62
C VAL A 676 -34.60 -8.08 -5.89
N GLY A 677 -34.96 -7.78 -7.14
CA GLY A 677 -35.15 -6.41 -7.61
C GLY A 677 -33.88 -5.56 -7.41
N ALA A 678 -34.00 -4.49 -6.60
CA ALA A 678 -32.88 -3.62 -6.25
C ALA A 678 -32.11 -4.07 -4.99
N ASN A 679 -32.63 -5.05 -4.25
CA ASN A 679 -32.11 -5.43 -2.94
C ASN A 679 -31.14 -6.61 -3.04
N TRP A 680 -30.07 -6.56 -2.25
CA TRP A 680 -29.09 -7.64 -2.12
C TRP A 680 -29.20 -8.30 -0.74
N GLU A 681 -29.21 -9.63 -0.70
CA GLU A 681 -29.04 -10.36 0.57
C GLU A 681 -27.60 -10.23 1.08
N THR A 682 -27.42 -10.30 2.40
CA THR A 682 -26.13 -10.01 3.06
C THR A 682 -25.00 -10.97 2.68
N ASN A 683 -25.34 -12.16 2.20
CA ASN A 683 -24.45 -13.24 1.79
C ASN A 683 -24.45 -13.47 0.26
N ALA A 684 -24.87 -12.49 -0.54
CA ALA A 684 -25.03 -12.65 -2.00
C ALA A 684 -23.75 -12.98 -2.80
N HIS A 685 -22.58 -12.81 -2.18
CA HIS A 685 -21.26 -13.07 -2.75
C HIS A 685 -20.53 -14.24 -2.05
N ILE A 686 -21.14 -14.85 -1.03
CA ILE A 686 -20.54 -15.91 -0.23
C ILE A 686 -20.85 -17.27 -0.85
N TYR A 687 -19.89 -18.19 -0.84
CA TYR A 687 -20.01 -19.54 -1.41
C TYR A 687 -19.73 -20.62 -0.37
N ASN A 688 -20.21 -21.84 -0.64
CA ASN A 688 -19.82 -23.02 0.11
C ASN A 688 -18.49 -23.59 -0.42
N ILE A 689 -17.37 -23.02 0.02
CA ILE A 689 -16.03 -23.40 -0.45
C ILE A 689 -15.75 -24.90 -0.30
N ASN A 690 -16.16 -25.51 0.83
CA ASN A 690 -15.98 -26.95 1.07
C ASN A 690 -16.82 -27.84 0.15
N GLY A 691 -17.88 -27.29 -0.45
CA GLY A 691 -18.74 -27.98 -1.41
C GLY A 691 -18.32 -27.81 -2.87
N LEU A 692 -17.41 -26.88 -3.17
CA LEU A 692 -16.91 -26.65 -4.52
C LEU A 692 -15.97 -27.78 -4.93
N ARG A 693 -16.38 -28.53 -5.95
CA ARG A 693 -15.60 -29.55 -6.65
C ARG A 693 -16.34 -29.96 -7.91
N TYR A 694 -15.61 -30.54 -8.85
CA TYR A 694 -16.17 -31.13 -10.05
C TYR A 694 -17.01 -32.36 -9.73
N LYS A 695 -18.10 -32.54 -10.49
CA LYS A 695 -18.89 -33.76 -10.43
C LYS A 695 -18.13 -34.90 -11.10
N ASN A 696 -18.20 -36.09 -10.50
CA ASN A 696 -17.62 -37.30 -11.05
C ASN A 696 -18.59 -37.97 -12.03
N THR A 697 -18.81 -37.36 -13.19
CA THR A 697 -19.70 -37.88 -14.24
C THR A 697 -18.97 -38.03 -15.58
N PRO A 698 -19.43 -38.94 -16.47
CA PRO A 698 -18.87 -39.04 -17.82
C PRO A 698 -18.97 -37.74 -18.62
N GLU A 699 -20.01 -36.93 -18.39
CA GLU A 699 -20.17 -35.61 -19.02
C GLU A 699 -18.98 -34.69 -18.65
N VAL A 700 -18.63 -34.60 -17.37
CA VAL A 700 -17.50 -33.77 -16.90
C VAL A 700 -16.17 -34.36 -17.36
N GLN A 701 -15.93 -35.65 -17.13
CA GLN A 701 -14.65 -36.30 -17.41
C GLN A 701 -14.27 -36.28 -18.90
N ASN A 702 -15.25 -36.30 -19.80
CA ASN A 702 -15.03 -36.22 -21.24
C ASN A 702 -15.03 -34.78 -21.78
N HIS A 703 -15.46 -33.78 -20.99
CA HIS A 703 -15.50 -32.40 -21.42
C HIS A 703 -14.07 -31.81 -21.53
N PRO A 704 -13.76 -30.95 -22.53
CA PRO A 704 -12.45 -30.32 -22.66
C PRO A 704 -11.96 -29.54 -21.44
N ILE A 705 -12.88 -29.00 -20.62
CA ILE A 705 -12.52 -28.35 -19.34
C ILE A 705 -11.75 -29.33 -18.45
N TYR A 706 -12.18 -30.59 -18.37
CA TYR A 706 -11.51 -31.61 -17.57
C TYR A 706 -10.26 -32.16 -18.27
N THR A 707 -10.40 -32.60 -19.53
CA THR A 707 -9.33 -33.33 -20.24
C THR A 707 -8.13 -32.47 -20.60
N LYS A 708 -8.32 -31.17 -20.85
CA LYS A 708 -7.22 -30.22 -21.06
C LYS A 708 -6.69 -29.61 -19.75
N GLY A 709 -7.33 -29.93 -18.61
CA GLY A 709 -6.99 -29.40 -17.30
C GLY A 709 -7.16 -27.88 -17.24
N ILE A 710 -8.35 -27.38 -17.58
CA ILE A 710 -8.68 -25.96 -17.59
C ILE A 710 -9.11 -25.50 -16.20
N GLY A 711 -8.59 -24.35 -15.78
CA GLY A 711 -8.85 -23.76 -14.47
C GLY A 711 -8.04 -24.40 -13.33
N ASP A 712 -8.29 -23.90 -12.14
CA ASP A 712 -7.57 -24.30 -10.93
C ASP A 712 -7.68 -25.83 -10.71
N PRO A 713 -6.55 -26.56 -10.59
CA PRO A 713 -6.53 -28.00 -10.41
C PRO A 713 -7.22 -28.46 -9.13
N ARG A 714 -7.36 -27.60 -8.11
CA ARG A 714 -7.92 -27.94 -6.80
C ARG A 714 -9.33 -28.53 -6.85
N TRP A 715 -10.09 -28.20 -7.90
CA TRP A 715 -11.49 -28.60 -8.00
C TRP A 715 -11.72 -29.95 -8.69
N ARG A 716 -10.68 -30.57 -9.25
CA ARG A 716 -10.80 -31.83 -10.01
C ARG A 716 -10.96 -33.07 -9.15
#